data_AF-A0A0C4WKZ1-F1
#
_entry.id   AF-A0A0C4WKZ1-F1
#
_cell.length_a   1.000
_cell.length_b   1.000
_cell.length_c   1.000
_cell.angle_alpha   90.00
_cell.angle_beta   90.00
_cell.angle_gamma   90.00
#
_symmetry.space_group_name_H-M   'P 1'
#
loop_
_entity.id
_entity.type
_entity.pdbx_description
1 polymer ?
#
loop_
_entity_poly.entity_id
_entity_poly.type
_entity_poly.pdbx_seq_one_letter_code
_entity_poly.pdbx_strand_id
1 'polypeptide(L)'
;MTARHPGWRSARRIVLVGAVLIAVLTYGHHCWQQFLYTQGIERLAWQGLRVTFSGLVLQHLHLEQRQVDGGRLQIVAERLALDWPAHDDQGWQLPQLRIAHLELDWQPPPPTGDSSAADPQRLHDLAALPQALTIDAFNVTLPCAAGRCLLQGSLQARHAGARLLPASLELRLQHQGQRLALHADLEGRPDLQELALQARLLLNEQLRARLSTTLSSEGTEQAWQGELAMPGLPEAPWLRDWLGQWLGALPPDAAAPQAVQLEANWQLRWPQGPLELQRLRKAAQGEVRLRAQLPEPWPLPGVGLLQGDLALDLAGNTGDWLPSQLQADLRLSRPQGAWLERLPEPLRPEAMQLRITPLAVRSSKASNDMPRLPLALQLRSQGPLRASLQSELNITPRLPDWRAELETLEIKLEAAHLQFSDSHLKRLNARLLLAGRLDHQRLQLTLSKGSRLSLGQLALAELRLEELQGELAGLRLTAEHVDGALHAQQLSGPLHLQTSRLKHPRLQTQGWDWQGRLDAGGERQQLSGMLRGKQGLGMDLQLQHTSNGELTLDARLVEIFLRAGNPLAATLLDWPTRLELDQGRLQGNAHLRLHPGMPLRAELELQPKDLAGIYDRSELSGLSGRLLAQLHGPRLELQLAGLEVARLNPGLPLGPLRLHGQYSTSLTQPLHGQLVWQQAELALLGGRAWLAPASRELSTAQTALTVQLEGLQLGELFRLYPAEGLAGQGSLDGRLPLVIGPPGVRIEQGRLANRGPGVLQFRSEKIRALGRANPAMQLVAEALENFHFTRLSSDLGYDEQGKLRMALRLEGRNPSLEKGRPIHFNINLEEDIPALLTSLQLTDRVSESIRRRVQQSLRKNSAAP
;
A
#
# COMPACT_ATOMS: atom_id res chain seq x y z
N MET A 1 73.78 90.06 -18.56
CA MET A 1 74.54 89.47 -17.43
C MET A 1 73.71 88.37 -16.79
N THR A 2 74.41 87.34 -16.30
CA THR A 2 73.94 86.12 -15.60
C THR A 2 73.52 84.93 -16.48
N ALA A 3 74.30 83.86 -16.31
CA ALA A 3 74.35 82.64 -17.09
C ALA A 3 73.43 81.54 -16.51
N ARG A 4 72.88 80.67 -17.37
CA ARG A 4 72.20 79.43 -16.96
C ARG A 4 72.95 78.22 -17.52
N HIS A 5 73.46 77.38 -16.61
CA HIS A 5 74.22 76.17 -16.87
C HIS A 5 73.39 75.05 -17.56
N PRO A 6 73.99 74.25 -18.47
CA PRO A 6 73.31 73.18 -19.20
C PRO A 6 73.35 71.79 -18.52
N GLY A 7 73.70 71.69 -17.23
CA GLY A 7 73.85 70.41 -16.49
C GLY A 7 72.57 69.79 -15.93
N TRP A 8 71.42 70.46 -16.03
CA TRP A 8 70.16 70.04 -15.36
C TRP A 8 69.17 69.27 -16.26
N ARG A 9 69.46 69.10 -17.55
CA ARG A 9 68.57 68.41 -18.52
C ARG A 9 68.83 66.90 -18.64
N SER A 10 70.06 66.43 -18.40
CA SER A 10 70.42 65.00 -18.42
C SER A 10 70.00 64.26 -17.15
N ALA A 11 70.18 64.88 -15.97
CA ALA A 11 69.70 64.32 -14.70
C ALA A 11 68.16 64.15 -14.66
N ARG A 12 67.41 65.12 -15.20
CA ARG A 12 65.95 65.01 -15.36
C ARG A 12 65.53 63.89 -16.32
N ARG A 13 66.30 63.61 -17.37
CA ARG A 13 66.01 62.50 -18.31
C ARG A 13 66.30 61.13 -17.70
N ILE A 14 67.38 60.98 -16.93
CA ILE A 14 67.69 59.71 -16.24
C ILE A 14 66.67 59.44 -15.11
N VAL A 15 66.28 60.47 -14.35
CA VAL A 15 65.22 60.35 -13.32
C VAL A 15 63.85 60.07 -13.96
N LEU A 16 63.54 60.64 -15.12
CA LEU A 16 62.28 60.37 -15.82
C LEU A 16 62.26 58.97 -16.45
N VAL A 17 63.37 58.51 -17.05
CA VAL A 17 63.48 57.13 -17.55
C VAL A 17 63.44 56.14 -16.40
N GLY A 18 64.12 56.41 -15.28
CA GLY A 18 64.04 55.60 -14.07
C GLY A 18 62.62 55.56 -13.47
N ALA A 19 61.92 56.71 -13.41
CA ALA A 19 60.54 56.79 -12.93
C ALA A 19 59.55 56.08 -13.87
N VAL A 20 59.73 56.16 -15.18
CA VAL A 20 58.93 55.41 -16.16
C VAL A 20 59.20 53.91 -16.06
N LEU A 21 60.45 53.49 -15.90
CA LEU A 21 60.82 52.09 -15.78
C LEU A 21 60.29 51.49 -14.46
N ILE A 22 60.35 52.25 -13.36
CA ILE A 22 59.69 51.90 -12.10
C ILE A 22 58.17 51.85 -12.28
N ALA A 23 57.54 52.83 -12.95
CA ALA A 23 56.10 52.84 -13.20
C ALA A 23 55.64 51.67 -14.07
N VAL A 24 56.43 51.27 -15.07
CA VAL A 24 56.17 50.10 -15.92
C VAL A 24 56.35 48.81 -15.11
N LEU A 25 57.37 48.72 -14.26
CA LEU A 25 57.58 47.57 -13.38
C LEU A 25 56.48 47.45 -12.31
N THR A 26 56.02 48.56 -11.72
CA THR A 26 54.95 48.55 -10.71
C THR A 26 53.59 48.31 -11.35
N TYR A 27 53.30 48.90 -12.51
CA TYR A 27 52.09 48.60 -13.28
C TYR A 27 52.08 47.15 -13.77
N GLY A 28 53.22 46.66 -14.27
CA GLY A 28 53.40 45.26 -14.65
C GLY A 28 53.21 44.31 -13.47
N HIS A 29 53.74 44.65 -12.29
CA HIS A 29 53.51 43.87 -11.07
C HIS A 29 52.04 43.89 -10.64
N HIS A 30 51.35 45.04 -10.75
CA HIS A 30 49.94 45.16 -10.44
C HIS A 30 49.07 44.34 -11.40
N CYS A 31 49.29 44.46 -12.72
CA CYS A 31 48.60 43.64 -13.72
C CYS A 31 48.87 42.14 -13.52
N TRP A 32 50.11 41.78 -13.16
CA TRP A 32 50.47 40.40 -12.84
C TRP A 32 49.72 39.87 -11.60
N GLN A 33 49.67 40.64 -10.51
CA GLN A 33 48.91 40.25 -9.32
C GLN A 33 47.40 40.20 -9.58
N GLN A 34 46.87 41.14 -10.35
CA GLN A 34 45.46 41.14 -10.75
C GLN A 34 45.13 39.93 -11.62
N PHE A 35 46.03 39.54 -12.54
CA PHE A 35 45.90 38.33 -13.33
C PHE A 35 45.92 37.06 -12.48
N LEU A 36 46.85 36.94 -11.53
CA LEU A 36 46.89 35.80 -10.61
C LEU A 36 45.59 35.71 -9.80
N TYR A 37 45.08 36.85 -9.32
CA TYR A 37 43.83 36.91 -8.56
C TYR A 37 42.60 36.55 -9.41
N THR A 38 42.47 37.09 -10.63
CA THR A 38 41.33 36.81 -11.52
C THR A 38 41.29 35.35 -11.98
N GLN A 39 42.46 34.72 -12.09
CA GLN A 39 42.58 33.29 -12.39
C GLN A 39 42.47 32.40 -11.15
N GLY A 40 42.25 32.96 -9.95
CA GLY A 40 42.15 32.19 -8.70
C GLY A 40 43.45 31.51 -8.28
N ILE A 41 44.60 31.96 -8.76
CA ILE A 41 45.92 31.40 -8.43
C ILE A 41 46.34 31.95 -7.07
N GLU A 42 46.25 31.13 -6.02
CA GLU A 42 46.60 31.51 -4.64
C GLU A 42 48.11 31.51 -4.40
N ARG A 43 48.82 30.55 -5.01
CA ARG A 43 50.27 30.41 -4.86
C ARG A 43 50.90 30.06 -6.20
N LEU A 44 51.90 30.83 -6.60
CA LEU A 44 52.72 30.54 -7.76
C LEU A 44 54.17 30.79 -7.40
N ALA A 45 54.94 29.71 -7.27
CA ALA A 45 56.36 29.75 -6.98
C ALA A 45 57.13 29.00 -8.06
N TRP A 46 58.24 29.56 -8.51
CA TRP A 46 59.11 28.93 -9.47
C TRP A 46 60.58 29.10 -9.09
N GLN A 47 61.41 28.11 -9.41
CA GLN A 47 62.85 28.12 -9.13
C GLN A 47 63.65 27.69 -10.37
N GLY A 48 64.83 28.28 -10.50
CA GLY A 48 65.77 27.93 -11.58
C GLY A 48 65.27 28.29 -12.98
N LEU A 49 64.50 29.38 -13.13
CA LEU A 49 64.10 29.91 -14.44
C LEU A 49 65.35 30.30 -15.24
N ARG A 50 65.55 29.65 -16.38
CA ARG A 50 66.61 29.94 -17.34
C ARG A 50 65.96 30.22 -18.69
N VAL A 51 66.25 31.38 -19.22
CA VAL A 51 65.88 31.79 -20.58
C VAL A 51 66.98 31.28 -21.51
N THR A 52 66.67 30.38 -22.43
CA THR A 52 67.62 29.85 -23.42
C THR A 52 67.26 30.35 -24.82
N PHE A 53 68.13 30.12 -25.79
CA PHE A 53 67.82 30.42 -27.20
C PHE A 53 66.67 29.57 -27.76
N SER A 54 66.39 28.40 -27.17
CA SER A 54 65.33 27.49 -27.60
C SER A 54 64.00 27.69 -26.86
N GLY A 55 64.03 28.23 -25.63
CA GLY A 55 62.81 28.41 -24.85
C GLY A 55 63.03 28.84 -23.40
N LEU A 56 62.00 28.60 -22.58
CA LEU A 56 62.02 28.76 -21.13
C LEU A 56 62.24 27.40 -20.47
N VAL A 57 63.25 27.32 -19.60
CA VAL A 57 63.51 26.14 -18.78
C VAL A 57 63.31 26.51 -17.31
N LEU A 58 62.59 25.67 -16.58
CA LEU A 58 62.28 25.85 -15.17
C LEU A 58 62.68 24.58 -14.41
N GLN A 59 63.42 24.70 -13.31
CA GLN A 59 63.76 23.52 -12.51
C GLN A 59 62.58 23.02 -11.68
N HIS A 60 61.80 23.94 -11.11
CA HIS A 60 60.68 23.62 -10.25
C HIS A 60 59.58 24.67 -10.39
N LEU A 61 58.35 24.24 -10.64
CA LEU A 61 57.11 25.03 -10.66
C LEU A 61 56.19 24.49 -9.58
N HIS A 62 55.63 25.38 -8.75
CA HIS A 62 54.56 25.05 -7.83
C HIS A 62 53.43 26.07 -8.02
N LEU A 63 52.28 25.56 -8.43
CA LEU A 63 51.05 26.32 -8.68
C LEU A 63 49.96 25.75 -7.77
N GLU A 64 49.34 26.60 -6.97
CA GLU A 64 48.08 26.30 -6.28
C GLU A 64 47.03 27.29 -6.77
N GLN A 65 45.92 26.75 -7.26
CA GLN A 65 44.79 27.48 -7.77
C GLN A 65 43.52 27.04 -7.04
N ARG A 66 42.70 28.00 -6.66
CA ARG A 66 41.37 27.79 -6.11
C ARG A 66 40.34 28.36 -7.07
N GLN A 67 39.48 27.49 -7.58
CA GLN A 67 38.42 27.87 -8.49
C GLN A 67 37.29 28.60 -7.74
N VAL A 68 36.57 29.43 -8.48
CA VAL A 68 35.44 30.23 -7.97
C VAL A 68 34.36 29.36 -7.32
N ASP A 69 34.17 28.14 -7.84
CA ASP A 69 33.17 27.18 -7.35
C ASP A 69 33.63 26.39 -6.12
N GLY A 70 34.84 26.67 -5.59
CA GLY A 70 35.39 26.08 -4.37
C GLY A 70 36.35 24.90 -4.59
N GLY A 71 36.60 24.48 -5.83
CA GLY A 71 37.58 23.45 -6.17
C GLY A 71 39.03 23.92 -5.97
N ARG A 72 39.95 23.00 -5.66
CA ARG A 72 41.38 23.27 -5.47
C ARG A 72 42.21 22.42 -6.42
N LEU A 73 43.11 23.07 -7.17
CA LEU A 73 44.10 22.46 -8.04
C LEU A 73 45.49 22.78 -7.53
N GLN A 74 46.30 21.76 -7.31
CA GLN A 74 47.72 21.92 -7.04
C GLN A 74 48.52 21.20 -8.12
N ILE A 75 49.48 21.91 -8.71
CA ILE A 75 50.39 21.41 -9.74
C ILE A 75 51.83 21.67 -9.27
N VAL A 76 52.63 20.62 -9.22
CA VAL A 76 54.08 20.68 -9.04
C VAL A 76 54.72 20.09 -10.30
N ALA A 77 55.56 20.85 -11.00
CA ALA A 77 56.27 20.37 -12.17
C ALA A 77 57.78 20.55 -12.03
N GLU A 78 58.55 19.52 -12.34
CA GLU A 78 60.01 19.53 -12.29
C GLU A 78 60.62 19.43 -13.68
N ARG A 79 61.73 20.17 -13.87
CA ARG A 79 62.48 20.25 -15.13
C ARG A 79 61.54 20.49 -16.33
N LEU A 80 60.73 21.53 -16.21
CA LEU A 80 59.84 21.97 -17.26
C LEU A 80 60.66 22.70 -18.34
N ALA A 81 60.49 22.32 -19.60
CA ALA A 81 61.06 22.99 -20.75
C ALA A 81 59.91 23.33 -21.72
N LEU A 82 59.74 24.62 -21.98
CA LEU A 82 58.76 25.16 -22.90
C LEU A 82 59.50 25.88 -24.03
N ASP A 83 59.37 25.41 -25.25
CA ASP A 83 59.98 26.04 -26.41
C ASP A 83 59.27 27.37 -26.74
N TRP A 84 60.01 28.30 -27.35
CA TRP A 84 59.46 29.63 -27.66
C TRP A 84 58.19 29.53 -28.51
N PRO A 85 57.14 30.29 -28.20
CA PRO A 85 55.95 30.35 -29.04
C PRO A 85 56.32 30.73 -30.47
N ALA A 86 55.87 29.95 -31.44
CA ALA A 86 56.05 30.25 -32.84
C ALA A 86 54.76 30.92 -33.37
N HIS A 87 54.92 31.90 -34.26
CA HIS A 87 53.80 32.50 -34.97
C HIS A 87 53.80 32.01 -36.41
N ASP A 88 52.72 31.37 -36.84
CA ASP A 88 52.50 30.97 -38.23
C ASP A 88 51.29 31.71 -38.83
N ASP A 89 50.93 31.39 -40.08
CA ASP A 89 49.77 31.98 -40.77
C ASP A 89 48.41 31.69 -40.07
N GLN A 90 48.40 30.85 -39.03
CA GLN A 90 47.23 30.39 -38.29
C GLN A 90 47.23 30.87 -36.81
N GLY A 91 48.25 31.60 -36.37
CA GLY A 91 48.31 32.27 -35.06
C GLY A 91 49.55 31.91 -34.22
N TRP A 92 49.50 32.25 -32.93
CA TRP A 92 50.52 31.88 -31.96
C TRP A 92 50.33 30.43 -31.50
N GLN A 93 51.38 29.62 -31.57
CA GLN A 93 51.36 28.21 -31.19
C GLN A 93 52.49 27.88 -30.22
N LEU A 94 52.24 26.94 -29.32
CA LEU A 94 53.23 26.40 -28.40
C LEU A 94 53.83 25.13 -29.02
N PRO A 95 55.09 25.13 -29.47
CA PRO A 95 55.64 24.00 -30.22
C PRO A 95 55.88 22.77 -29.33
N GLN A 96 56.57 22.93 -28.20
CA GLN A 96 56.89 21.79 -27.34
C GLN A 96 56.85 22.16 -25.85
N LEU A 97 56.22 21.29 -25.06
CA LEU A 97 56.28 21.31 -23.60
C LEU A 97 56.74 19.95 -23.11
N ARG A 98 57.88 19.92 -22.41
CA ARG A 98 58.39 18.73 -21.74
C ARG A 98 58.41 18.95 -20.24
N ILE A 99 57.88 17.99 -19.50
CA ILE A 99 57.90 17.96 -18.03
C ILE A 99 58.52 16.62 -17.61
N ALA A 100 59.56 16.65 -16.79
CA ALA A 100 60.20 15.41 -16.38
C ALA A 100 59.41 14.70 -15.26
N HIS A 101 58.88 15.45 -14.31
CA HIS A 101 58.03 14.94 -13.24
C HIS A 101 56.88 15.90 -12.99
N LEU A 102 55.64 15.41 -13.04
CA LEU A 102 54.43 16.18 -12.77
C LEU A 102 53.68 15.59 -11.58
N GLU A 103 53.49 16.36 -10.51
CA GLU A 103 52.54 16.02 -9.46
C GLU A 103 51.31 16.92 -9.59
N LEU A 104 50.14 16.30 -9.64
CA LEU A 104 48.87 17.02 -9.74
C LEU A 104 47.93 16.50 -8.66
N ASP A 105 47.38 17.40 -7.85
CA ASP A 105 46.31 17.09 -6.92
C ASP A 105 45.08 17.93 -7.28
N TRP A 106 44.01 17.23 -7.67
CA TRP A 106 42.75 17.85 -8.03
C TRP A 106 41.66 17.53 -7.00
N GLN A 107 41.06 18.57 -6.44
CA GLN A 107 39.92 18.50 -5.54
C GLN A 107 38.77 19.27 -6.20
N PRO A 108 37.78 18.57 -6.77
CA PRO A 108 36.67 19.23 -7.44
C PRO A 108 35.82 20.02 -6.45
N PRO A 109 35.09 21.05 -6.92
CA PRO A 109 34.06 21.68 -6.12
C PRO A 109 32.97 20.66 -5.72
N PRO A 110 32.21 20.88 -4.63
CA PRO A 110 31.08 20.03 -4.29
C PRO A 110 30.10 19.98 -5.47
N PRO A 111 29.59 18.79 -5.83
CA PRO A 111 28.81 18.62 -7.05
C PRO A 111 27.53 19.47 -7.00
N THR A 112 27.48 20.52 -7.81
CA THR A 112 26.24 21.19 -8.20
C THR A 112 25.63 20.40 -9.35
N GLY A 113 24.35 20.05 -9.24
CA GLY A 113 23.67 18.98 -10.00
C GLY A 113 23.56 19.10 -11.52
N ASP A 114 24.32 19.98 -12.18
CA ASP A 114 24.32 20.15 -13.64
C ASP A 114 25.76 20.10 -14.18
N SER A 115 26.33 18.91 -14.33
CA SER A 115 27.46 18.70 -15.22
C SER A 115 26.92 18.32 -16.60
N SER A 116 26.70 19.32 -17.46
CA SER A 116 26.28 19.11 -18.84
C SER A 116 27.40 18.52 -19.70
N ALA A 117 26.97 17.75 -20.72
CA ALA A 117 27.80 16.96 -21.62
C ALA A 117 28.85 17.81 -22.37
N ALA A 118 29.91 17.14 -22.82
CA ALA A 118 31.02 17.75 -23.56
C ALA A 118 30.52 18.50 -24.81
N ASP A 119 30.66 19.82 -24.78
CA ASP A 119 30.34 20.72 -25.88
C ASP A 119 31.41 20.59 -26.99
N PRO A 120 31.05 20.25 -28.25
CA PRO A 120 32.00 20.17 -29.36
C PRO A 120 32.74 21.50 -29.66
N GLN A 121 32.25 22.64 -29.15
CA GLN A 121 33.00 23.91 -29.22
C GLN A 121 34.30 23.90 -28.39
N ARG A 122 34.44 23.01 -27.40
CA ARG A 122 35.68 22.85 -26.59
C ARG A 122 36.85 22.19 -27.33
N LEU A 123 36.64 21.64 -28.54
CA LEU A 123 37.75 21.09 -29.34
C LEU A 123 38.72 22.18 -29.83
N HIS A 124 38.24 23.42 -30.01
CA HIS A 124 39.10 24.54 -30.38
C HIS A 124 40.06 24.94 -29.25
N ASP A 125 39.67 24.72 -27.99
CA ASP A 125 40.52 24.96 -26.82
C ASP A 125 41.72 23.98 -26.78
N LEU A 126 41.60 22.80 -27.41
CA LEU A 126 42.70 21.85 -27.52
C LEU A 126 43.81 22.35 -28.46
N ALA A 127 43.53 23.27 -29.38
CA ALA A 127 44.54 23.84 -30.27
C ALA A 127 45.47 24.82 -29.54
N ALA A 128 45.07 25.29 -28.36
CA ALA A 128 45.91 26.08 -27.47
C ALA A 128 46.91 25.23 -26.67
N LEU A 129 46.81 23.90 -26.72
CA LEU A 129 47.78 23.00 -26.12
C LEU A 129 49.10 22.97 -26.92
N PRO A 130 50.20 22.52 -26.30
CA PRO A 130 51.46 22.35 -26.99
C PRO A 130 51.39 21.27 -28.08
N GLN A 131 51.92 21.55 -29.29
CA GLN A 131 51.95 20.61 -30.42
C GLN A 131 52.59 19.28 -30.04
N ALA A 132 53.63 19.30 -29.20
CA ALA A 132 54.21 18.14 -28.57
C ALA A 132 54.25 18.31 -27.05
N LEU A 133 53.42 17.54 -26.34
CA LEU A 133 53.43 17.42 -24.89
C LEU A 133 54.09 16.10 -24.49
N THR A 134 55.13 16.16 -23.65
CA THR A 134 55.76 14.95 -23.09
C THR A 134 55.93 15.10 -21.59
N ILE A 135 55.34 14.18 -20.85
CA ILE A 135 55.45 14.06 -19.39
C ILE A 135 56.12 12.71 -19.13
N ASP A 136 57.41 12.75 -18.75
CA ASP A 136 58.23 11.55 -18.59
C ASP A 136 57.73 10.69 -17.40
N ALA A 137 57.30 11.33 -16.32
CA ALA A 137 56.64 10.72 -15.17
C ALA A 137 55.59 11.65 -14.56
N PHE A 138 54.47 11.11 -14.09
CA PHE A 138 53.48 11.84 -13.33
C PHE A 138 52.95 11.05 -12.12
N ASN A 139 52.52 11.80 -11.11
CA ASN A 139 51.76 11.37 -9.94
C ASN A 139 50.51 12.25 -9.84
N VAL A 140 49.38 11.78 -10.34
CA VAL A 140 48.13 12.54 -10.40
C VAL A 140 47.14 11.95 -9.38
N THR A 141 46.79 12.71 -8.35
CA THR A 141 45.76 12.34 -7.39
C THR A 141 44.43 12.95 -7.82
N LEU A 142 43.46 12.10 -8.16
CA LEU A 142 42.13 12.50 -8.62
C LEU A 142 41.03 12.02 -7.66
N PRO A 143 39.87 12.69 -7.64
CA PRO A 143 38.68 12.16 -6.98
C PRO A 143 38.24 10.85 -7.64
N CYS A 144 37.87 9.86 -6.83
CA CYS A 144 37.39 8.57 -7.28
C CYS A 144 36.33 8.02 -6.32
N ALA A 145 35.67 6.91 -6.65
CA ALA A 145 34.64 6.33 -5.80
C ALA A 145 35.16 5.86 -4.42
N ALA A 146 36.45 5.49 -4.32
CA ALA A 146 37.12 5.21 -3.05
C ALA A 146 37.59 6.47 -2.29
N GLY A 147 37.25 7.67 -2.76
CA GLY A 147 37.65 8.96 -2.19
C GLY A 147 38.70 9.67 -3.04
N ARG A 148 39.97 9.34 -2.85
CA ARG A 148 41.10 9.93 -3.59
C ARG A 148 42.04 8.84 -4.10
N CYS A 149 42.27 8.81 -5.41
CA CYS A 149 43.04 7.77 -6.08
C CYS A 149 44.27 8.35 -6.77
N LEU A 150 45.41 7.70 -6.59
CA LEU A 150 46.68 8.05 -7.23
C LEU A 150 46.83 7.32 -8.57
N LEU A 151 47.08 8.07 -9.64
CA LEU A 151 47.52 7.59 -10.94
C LEU A 151 48.99 7.91 -11.13
N GLN A 152 49.77 6.91 -11.53
CA GLN A 152 51.18 7.07 -11.85
C GLN A 152 51.43 6.62 -13.27
N GLY A 153 52.29 7.34 -14.00
CA GLY A 153 52.46 7.02 -15.41
C GLY A 153 53.32 8.01 -16.18
N SER A 154 53.25 7.90 -17.49
CA SER A 154 53.83 8.84 -18.46
C SER A 154 52.78 9.19 -19.50
N LEU A 155 52.89 10.39 -20.07
CA LEU A 155 51.98 10.88 -21.10
C LEU A 155 52.78 11.47 -22.25
N GLN A 156 52.45 11.07 -23.47
CA GLN A 156 52.90 11.75 -24.67
C GLN A 156 51.67 12.07 -25.52
N ALA A 157 51.55 13.32 -25.94
CA ALA A 157 50.51 13.76 -26.85
C ALA A 157 51.14 14.63 -27.94
N ARG A 158 50.70 14.44 -29.19
CA ARG A 158 51.14 15.23 -30.33
C ARG A 158 49.97 15.60 -31.22
N HIS A 159 50.01 16.78 -31.82
CA HIS A 159 49.00 17.21 -32.79
C HIS A 159 49.62 18.14 -33.85
N ALA A 160 48.92 18.32 -34.97
CA ALA A 160 49.41 19.10 -36.11
C ALA A 160 49.21 20.64 -35.97
N GLY A 161 49.28 21.17 -34.74
CA GLY A 161 49.08 22.61 -34.48
C GLY A 161 47.61 23.04 -34.58
N ALA A 162 47.36 24.22 -35.17
CA ALA A 162 46.03 24.84 -35.24
C ALA A 162 44.98 24.02 -36.01
N ARG A 163 45.39 23.09 -36.87
CA ARG A 163 44.47 22.14 -37.54
C ARG A 163 44.10 20.93 -36.68
N LEU A 164 44.79 20.73 -35.55
CA LEU A 164 44.71 19.58 -34.63
C LEU A 164 45.09 18.23 -35.25
N LEU A 165 44.65 17.93 -36.46
CA LEU A 165 44.77 16.61 -37.08
C LEU A 165 45.97 16.54 -38.04
N PRO A 166 46.74 15.44 -38.04
CA PRO A 166 46.59 14.27 -37.17
C PRO A 166 47.02 14.55 -35.73
N ALA A 167 46.38 13.86 -34.78
CA ALA A 167 46.74 13.86 -33.37
C ALA A 167 47.02 12.44 -32.87
N SER A 168 47.97 12.28 -31.97
CA SER A 168 48.30 11.02 -31.33
C SER A 168 48.43 11.19 -29.82
N LEU A 169 48.01 10.17 -29.07
CA LEU A 169 48.03 10.13 -27.63
C LEU A 169 48.57 8.77 -27.19
N GLU A 170 49.63 8.80 -26.39
CA GLU A 170 50.18 7.63 -25.71
C GLU A 170 50.17 7.89 -24.21
N LEU A 171 49.28 7.20 -23.51
CA LEU A 171 49.17 7.23 -22.05
C LEU A 171 49.64 5.88 -21.50
N ARG A 172 50.66 5.88 -20.64
CA ARG A 172 51.11 4.67 -19.94
C ARG A 172 50.89 4.84 -18.45
N LEU A 173 50.06 4.00 -17.87
CA LEU A 173 49.79 3.93 -16.43
C LEU A 173 50.55 2.76 -15.80
N GLN A 174 51.02 2.99 -14.58
CA GLN A 174 51.70 1.99 -13.76
C GLN A 174 50.92 1.83 -12.45
N HIS A 175 50.60 0.59 -12.09
CA HIS A 175 49.94 0.27 -10.83
C HIS A 175 50.48 -1.05 -10.27
N GLN A 176 51.11 -1.00 -9.08
CA GLN A 176 51.65 -2.18 -8.38
C GLN A 176 52.52 -3.10 -9.28
N GLY A 177 53.35 -2.51 -10.15
CA GLY A 177 54.23 -3.24 -11.07
C GLY A 177 53.57 -3.68 -12.39
N GLN A 178 52.27 -3.46 -12.57
CA GLN A 178 51.53 -3.73 -13.79
C GLN A 178 51.50 -2.49 -14.69
N ARG A 179 51.47 -2.68 -16.00
CA ARG A 179 51.46 -1.58 -16.99
C ARG A 179 50.20 -1.63 -17.83
N LEU A 180 49.54 -0.48 -17.96
CA LEU A 180 48.41 -0.27 -18.86
C LEU A 180 48.79 0.84 -19.83
N ALA A 181 48.75 0.58 -21.13
CA ALA A 181 49.02 1.57 -22.15
C ALA A 181 47.79 1.80 -23.02
N LEU A 182 47.42 3.05 -23.24
CA LEU A 182 46.40 3.48 -24.18
C LEU A 182 47.09 4.26 -25.30
N HIS A 183 47.05 3.72 -26.51
CA HIS A 183 47.51 4.41 -27.71
C HIS A 183 46.28 4.83 -28.50
N ALA A 184 46.16 6.09 -28.87
CA ALA A 184 45.06 6.60 -29.67
C ALA A 184 45.59 7.53 -30.77
N ASP A 185 45.23 7.25 -32.01
CA ASP A 185 45.56 8.02 -33.20
C ASP A 185 44.27 8.56 -33.79
N LEU A 186 44.23 9.88 -33.98
CA LEU A 186 43.11 10.63 -34.54
C LEU A 186 43.56 11.28 -35.85
N GLU A 187 42.99 10.82 -36.95
CA GLU A 187 43.23 11.34 -38.29
C GLU A 187 41.95 11.96 -38.84
N GLY A 188 42.06 12.79 -39.87
CA GLY A 188 40.88 13.39 -40.49
C GLY A 188 41.17 14.62 -41.32
N ARG A 189 40.09 15.29 -41.73
CA ARG A 189 40.18 16.54 -42.49
C ARG A 189 40.13 17.76 -41.57
N PRO A 190 40.81 18.87 -41.93
CA PRO A 190 40.83 20.08 -41.10
C PRO A 190 39.46 20.74 -40.90
N ASP A 191 38.51 20.48 -41.81
CA ASP A 191 37.12 20.94 -41.72
C ASP A 191 36.24 20.04 -40.82
N LEU A 192 36.84 19.02 -40.20
CA LEU A 192 36.19 18.05 -39.32
C LEU A 192 35.03 17.28 -39.99
N GLN A 193 34.96 17.30 -41.32
CA GLN A 193 33.95 16.55 -42.07
C GLN A 193 34.21 15.05 -42.05
N GLU A 194 35.44 14.62 -41.75
CA GLU A 194 35.81 13.23 -41.63
C GLU A 194 36.84 13.10 -40.51
N LEU A 195 36.55 12.25 -39.54
CA LEU A 195 37.34 11.98 -38.34
C LEU A 195 37.46 10.47 -38.16
N ALA A 196 38.68 9.95 -38.16
CA ALA A 196 38.99 8.56 -37.93
C ALA A 196 39.80 8.42 -36.63
N LEU A 197 39.29 7.64 -35.68
CA LEU A 197 39.96 7.34 -34.41
C LEU A 197 40.32 5.85 -34.37
N GLN A 198 41.60 5.56 -34.19
CA GLN A 198 42.10 4.23 -33.85
C GLN A 198 42.64 4.26 -32.42
N ALA A 199 42.08 3.44 -31.52
CA ALA A 199 42.59 3.31 -30.17
C ALA A 199 42.90 1.85 -29.81
N ARG A 200 43.99 1.63 -29.08
CA ARG A 200 44.49 0.33 -28.65
C ARG A 200 44.79 0.38 -27.16
N LEU A 201 44.21 -0.56 -26.43
CA LEU A 201 44.48 -0.78 -25.02
C LEU A 201 45.42 -1.99 -24.88
N LEU A 202 46.59 -1.77 -24.30
CA LEU A 202 47.57 -2.81 -24.01
C LEU A 202 47.67 -3.01 -22.50
N LEU A 203 47.71 -4.27 -22.08
CA LEU A 203 47.96 -4.68 -20.70
C LEU A 203 49.25 -5.49 -20.68
N ASN A 204 50.27 -5.00 -19.98
CA ASN A 204 51.62 -5.58 -19.98
C ASN A 204 52.13 -5.85 -21.41
N GLU A 205 52.05 -4.83 -22.28
CA GLU A 205 52.46 -4.87 -23.70
C GLU A 205 51.65 -5.81 -24.62
N GLN A 206 50.59 -6.44 -24.13
CA GLN A 206 49.71 -7.27 -24.95
C GLN A 206 48.40 -6.54 -25.26
N LEU A 207 48.03 -6.48 -26.54
CA LEU A 207 46.78 -5.87 -27.00
C LEU A 207 45.56 -6.59 -26.39
N ARG A 208 44.69 -5.84 -25.70
CA ARG A 208 43.47 -6.35 -25.05
C ARG A 208 42.19 -5.83 -25.67
N ALA A 209 42.19 -4.59 -26.13
CA ALA A 209 41.06 -4.01 -26.83
C ALA A 209 41.54 -3.14 -27.98
N ARG A 210 40.79 -3.13 -29.08
CA ARG A 210 40.95 -2.20 -30.19
C ARG A 210 39.61 -1.52 -30.46
N LEU A 211 39.66 -0.22 -30.70
CA LEU A 211 38.54 0.59 -31.19
C LEU A 211 38.98 1.21 -32.51
N SER A 212 38.20 1.03 -33.56
CA SER A 212 38.38 1.71 -34.84
C SER A 212 37.06 2.35 -35.21
N THR A 213 37.02 3.67 -35.34
CA THR A 213 35.78 4.37 -35.64
C THR A 213 36.00 5.54 -36.58
N THR A 214 35.06 5.76 -37.50
CA THR A 214 35.05 6.88 -38.42
C THR A 214 33.73 7.61 -38.30
N LEU A 215 33.80 8.92 -38.09
CA LEU A 215 32.68 9.84 -38.13
C LEU A 215 32.86 10.72 -39.37
N SER A 216 31.90 10.69 -40.28
CA SER A 216 31.84 11.60 -41.41
C SER A 216 30.57 12.46 -41.37
N SER A 217 30.65 13.65 -41.93
CA SER A 217 29.54 14.61 -42.04
C SER A 217 29.34 14.92 -43.52
N GLU A 218 28.19 14.52 -44.07
CA GLU A 218 27.79 14.78 -45.46
C GLU A 218 26.53 15.66 -45.48
N GLY A 219 26.72 16.95 -45.78
CA GLY A 219 25.62 17.92 -45.81
C GLY A 219 24.95 18.06 -44.43
N THR A 220 23.66 17.70 -44.34
CA THR A 220 22.89 17.75 -43.09
C THR A 220 22.89 16.44 -42.30
N GLU A 221 23.55 15.39 -42.80
CA GLU A 221 23.64 14.09 -42.14
C GLU A 221 25.07 13.81 -41.63
N GLN A 222 25.16 13.08 -40.53
CA GLN A 222 26.40 12.51 -40.02
C GLN A 222 26.31 10.99 -40.10
N ALA A 223 27.38 10.35 -40.56
CA ALA A 223 27.53 8.90 -40.58
C ALA A 223 28.64 8.48 -39.61
N TRP A 224 28.35 7.51 -38.76
CA TRP A 224 29.28 6.98 -37.77
C TRP A 224 29.34 5.47 -37.90
N GLN A 225 30.52 4.98 -38.20
CA GLN A 225 30.77 3.55 -38.30
C GLN A 225 31.99 3.19 -37.47
N GLY A 226 32.02 1.96 -36.99
CA GLY A 226 33.14 1.50 -36.19
C GLY A 226 33.01 0.07 -35.74
N GLU A 227 34.13 -0.40 -35.22
CA GLU A 227 34.32 -1.70 -34.63
C GLU A 227 35.04 -1.53 -33.29
N LEU A 228 34.53 -2.20 -32.28
CA LEU A 228 35.18 -2.43 -31.00
C LEU A 228 35.39 -3.93 -30.85
N ALA A 229 36.64 -4.36 -30.74
CA ALA A 229 36.98 -5.76 -30.50
C ALA A 229 37.84 -5.89 -29.26
N MET A 230 37.37 -6.70 -28.32
CA MET A 230 38.05 -7.10 -27.10
C MET A 230 38.07 -8.62 -27.08
N PRO A 231 39.07 -9.26 -27.72
CA PRO A 231 39.10 -10.72 -27.94
C PRO A 231 39.34 -11.54 -26.66
N GLY A 232 39.68 -10.87 -25.55
CA GLY A 232 39.84 -11.51 -24.24
C GLY A 232 40.69 -10.68 -23.30
N LEU A 233 40.19 -10.47 -22.09
CA LEU A 233 40.98 -9.97 -20.96
C LEU A 233 41.65 -11.14 -20.22
N PRO A 234 42.97 -11.08 -19.95
CA PRO A 234 43.67 -12.09 -19.17
C PRO A 234 43.22 -12.06 -17.71
N GLU A 235 43.55 -13.09 -16.94
CA GLU A 235 43.42 -13.04 -15.49
C GLU A 235 44.23 -11.87 -14.92
N ALA A 236 43.55 -10.80 -14.55
CA ALA A 236 44.16 -9.62 -13.96
C ALA A 236 43.43 -9.24 -12.67
N PRO A 237 43.64 -9.96 -11.55
CA PRO A 237 43.03 -9.63 -10.26
C PRO A 237 43.29 -8.19 -9.83
N TRP A 238 44.49 -7.68 -10.13
CA TRP A 238 44.88 -6.29 -9.88
C TRP A 238 44.00 -5.29 -10.65
N LEU A 239 43.54 -5.64 -11.85
CA LEU A 239 42.71 -4.74 -12.68
C LEU A 239 41.35 -4.55 -12.03
N ARG A 240 40.80 -5.58 -11.39
CA ARG A 240 39.58 -5.49 -10.58
C ARG A 240 39.77 -4.54 -9.42
N ASP A 241 40.82 -4.75 -8.61
CA ASP A 241 41.06 -3.94 -7.42
C ASP A 241 41.32 -2.48 -7.80
N TRP A 242 42.05 -2.24 -8.90
CA TRP A 242 42.26 -0.93 -9.47
C TRP A 242 40.95 -0.30 -9.99
N LEU A 243 40.17 -0.99 -10.82
CA LEU A 243 38.89 -0.50 -11.33
C LEU A 243 37.88 -0.24 -10.21
N GLY A 244 37.87 -1.05 -9.15
CA GLY A 244 37.00 -0.85 -7.98
C GLY A 244 37.25 0.47 -7.26
N GLN A 245 38.49 0.95 -7.24
CA GLN A 245 38.81 2.27 -6.68
C GLN A 245 38.12 3.40 -7.47
N TRP A 246 37.96 3.23 -8.78
CA TRP A 246 37.37 4.21 -9.69
C TRP A 246 35.85 4.08 -9.84
N LEU A 247 35.34 2.85 -9.91
CA LEU A 247 33.94 2.53 -10.22
C LEU A 247 33.05 2.30 -8.99
N GLY A 248 33.64 2.19 -7.79
CA GLY A 248 32.93 1.99 -6.52
C GLY A 248 33.05 0.56 -5.98
N ALA A 249 32.31 0.25 -4.91
CA ALA A 249 32.41 -1.01 -4.18
C ALA A 249 32.06 -2.23 -5.05
N LEU A 250 33.09 -2.82 -5.67
CA LEU A 250 33.03 -4.16 -6.23
C LEU A 250 32.88 -5.17 -5.09
N PRO A 251 32.02 -6.19 -5.21
CA PRO A 251 31.84 -7.14 -4.13
C PRO A 251 33.12 -7.94 -3.87
N PRO A 252 33.53 -8.13 -2.60
CA PRO A 252 34.84 -8.72 -2.25
C PRO A 252 35.02 -10.17 -2.72
N ASP A 253 33.93 -10.94 -2.85
CA ASP A 253 33.96 -12.35 -3.30
C ASP A 253 33.83 -12.53 -4.82
N ALA A 254 33.73 -11.45 -5.60
CA ALA A 254 33.65 -11.57 -7.05
C ALA A 254 35.00 -12.05 -7.59
N ALA A 255 35.00 -13.18 -8.31
CA ALA A 255 36.19 -13.70 -8.99
C ALA A 255 36.82 -12.60 -9.87
N ALA A 256 38.14 -12.65 -10.05
CA ALA A 256 38.81 -11.72 -10.93
C ALA A 256 38.19 -11.85 -12.34
N PRO A 257 37.81 -10.75 -13.00
CA PRO A 257 37.21 -10.82 -14.32
C PRO A 257 38.13 -11.54 -15.31
N GLN A 258 37.73 -12.71 -15.80
CA GLN A 258 38.48 -13.47 -16.80
C GLN A 258 37.75 -13.56 -18.13
N ALA A 259 38.51 -13.52 -19.23
CA ALA A 259 38.09 -13.97 -20.56
C ALA A 259 36.79 -13.34 -21.09
N VAL A 260 36.50 -12.08 -20.75
CA VAL A 260 35.40 -11.36 -21.41
C VAL A 260 35.78 -11.09 -22.86
N GLN A 261 34.90 -11.52 -23.74
CA GLN A 261 34.97 -11.24 -25.16
C GLN A 261 33.83 -10.28 -25.52
N LEU A 262 34.18 -9.18 -26.17
CA LEU A 262 33.21 -8.22 -26.64
C LEU A 262 33.56 -7.80 -28.06
N GLU A 263 32.59 -7.94 -28.95
CA GLU A 263 32.67 -7.48 -30.32
C GLU A 263 31.43 -6.62 -30.59
N ALA A 264 31.64 -5.38 -30.99
CA ALA A 264 30.57 -4.46 -31.35
C ALA A 264 30.89 -3.77 -32.67
N ASN A 265 29.97 -3.85 -33.62
CA ASN A 265 30.05 -3.19 -34.92
C ASN A 265 28.84 -2.30 -35.09
N TRP A 266 29.04 -1.10 -35.60
CA TRP A 266 27.93 -0.19 -35.87
C TRP A 266 28.13 0.55 -37.17
N GLN A 267 27.02 0.88 -37.83
CA GLN A 267 26.98 1.76 -38.98
C GLN A 267 25.69 2.58 -38.89
N LEU A 268 25.84 3.80 -38.40
CA LEU A 268 24.75 4.69 -38.02
C LEU A 268 24.76 5.95 -38.88
N ARG A 269 23.58 6.53 -39.11
CA ARG A 269 23.39 7.85 -39.70
C ARG A 269 22.39 8.65 -38.88
N TRP A 270 22.57 9.96 -38.73
CA TRP A 270 21.59 10.82 -38.07
C TRP A 270 21.73 12.29 -38.52
N PRO A 271 20.75 13.17 -38.25
CA PRO A 271 20.85 14.59 -38.58
C PRO A 271 21.95 15.31 -37.79
N GLN A 272 22.72 16.17 -38.44
CA GLN A 272 23.88 16.85 -37.85
C GLN A 272 23.59 17.48 -36.48
N GLY A 273 24.49 17.26 -35.51
CA GLY A 273 24.48 17.92 -34.21
C GLY A 273 25.35 17.21 -33.17
N PRO A 274 25.30 17.60 -31.89
CA PRO A 274 26.09 16.98 -30.84
C PRO A 274 25.85 15.47 -30.73
N LEU A 275 26.94 14.74 -30.52
CA LEU A 275 26.98 13.29 -30.26
C LEU A 275 26.47 13.00 -28.84
N GLU A 276 25.15 12.95 -28.67
CA GLU A 276 24.51 12.61 -27.40
C GLU A 276 23.79 11.26 -27.50
N LEU A 277 23.96 10.39 -26.50
CA LEU A 277 23.33 9.07 -26.47
C LEU A 277 21.80 9.12 -26.59
N GLN A 278 21.17 10.13 -25.96
CA GLN A 278 19.72 10.33 -26.03
C GLN A 278 19.26 10.73 -27.44
N ARG A 279 20.04 11.56 -28.14
CA ARG A 279 19.74 11.98 -29.51
C ARG A 279 19.97 10.83 -30.49
N LEU A 280 21.07 10.10 -30.35
CA LEU A 280 21.33 8.88 -31.13
C LEU A 280 20.18 7.90 -30.96
N ARG A 281 19.71 7.67 -29.74
CA ARG A 281 18.55 6.80 -29.49
C ARG A 281 17.28 7.27 -30.18
N LYS A 282 17.07 8.58 -30.36
CA LYS A 282 15.84 9.18 -30.93
C LYS A 282 15.89 9.47 -32.43
N ALA A 283 17.06 9.59 -33.03
CA ALA A 283 17.20 10.10 -34.39
C ALA A 283 18.11 9.25 -35.29
N ALA A 284 18.90 8.32 -34.73
CA ALA A 284 19.79 7.51 -35.53
C ALA A 284 19.06 6.39 -36.29
N GLN A 285 19.56 6.11 -37.48
CA GLN A 285 19.17 5.01 -38.36
C GLN A 285 20.41 4.20 -38.72
N GLY A 286 20.26 2.91 -39.00
CA GLY A 286 21.36 2.02 -39.38
C GLY A 286 21.38 0.71 -38.61
N GLU A 287 22.54 0.07 -38.54
CA GLU A 287 22.69 -1.26 -37.96
C GLU A 287 23.70 -1.27 -36.81
N VAL A 288 23.42 -2.07 -35.79
CA VAL A 288 24.31 -2.33 -34.66
C VAL A 288 24.35 -3.83 -34.40
N ARG A 289 25.54 -4.42 -34.43
CA ARG A 289 25.78 -5.81 -34.02
C ARG A 289 26.59 -5.81 -32.74
N LEU A 290 26.11 -6.53 -31.74
CA LEU A 290 26.78 -6.75 -30.47
C LEU A 290 26.88 -8.25 -30.18
N ARG A 291 28.08 -8.70 -29.86
CA ARG A 291 28.37 -10.03 -29.34
C ARG A 291 29.15 -9.85 -28.05
N ALA A 292 28.68 -10.47 -26.98
CA ALA A 292 29.37 -10.45 -25.70
C ALA A 292 29.32 -11.85 -25.08
N GLN A 293 30.48 -12.31 -24.61
CA GLN A 293 30.62 -13.56 -23.89
C GLN A 293 31.33 -13.27 -22.57
N LEU A 294 30.62 -13.51 -21.48
CA LEU A 294 31.05 -13.28 -20.11
C LEU A 294 31.04 -14.62 -19.37
N PRO A 295 32.11 -15.44 -19.50
CA PRO A 295 32.13 -16.78 -18.90
C PRO A 295 32.03 -16.73 -17.36
N GLU A 296 32.45 -15.62 -16.75
CA GLU A 296 32.37 -15.36 -15.32
C GLU A 296 31.56 -14.09 -14.99
N PRO A 297 31.06 -13.92 -13.74
CA PRO A 297 30.29 -12.75 -13.35
C PRO A 297 31.10 -11.44 -13.43
N TRP A 298 30.75 -10.60 -14.40
CA TRP A 298 31.38 -9.31 -14.63
C TRP A 298 30.60 -8.19 -13.92
N PRO A 299 31.28 -7.32 -13.15
CA PRO A 299 30.63 -6.22 -12.47
C PRO A 299 30.21 -5.11 -13.44
N LEU A 300 28.92 -4.80 -13.44
CA LEU A 300 28.33 -3.67 -14.15
C LEU A 300 27.84 -2.62 -13.13
N PRO A 301 28.46 -1.42 -13.10
CA PRO A 301 28.06 -0.34 -12.21
C PRO A 301 26.56 -0.03 -12.31
N GLY A 302 25.88 0.02 -11.17
CA GLY A 302 24.44 0.31 -11.10
C GLY A 302 23.51 -0.82 -11.55
N VAL A 303 24.04 -2.01 -11.91
CA VAL A 303 23.25 -3.17 -12.35
C VAL A 303 23.52 -4.42 -11.51
N GLY A 304 24.78 -4.72 -11.18
CA GLY A 304 25.17 -5.93 -10.44
C GLY A 304 26.22 -6.77 -11.18
N LEU A 305 26.31 -8.07 -10.88
CA LEU A 305 27.26 -8.99 -11.52
C LEU A 305 26.59 -9.77 -12.66
N LEU A 306 26.95 -9.49 -13.90
CA LEU A 306 26.38 -10.10 -15.10
C LEU A 306 27.29 -11.18 -15.69
N GLN A 307 26.74 -12.35 -15.96
CA GLN A 307 27.43 -13.49 -16.58
C GLN A 307 26.62 -14.01 -17.76
N GLY A 308 27.28 -14.60 -18.76
CA GLY A 308 26.66 -15.36 -19.84
C GLY A 308 26.90 -14.78 -21.23
N ASP A 309 26.04 -15.15 -22.19
CA ASP A 309 26.24 -14.82 -23.60
C ASP A 309 25.12 -13.91 -24.12
N LEU A 310 25.48 -12.94 -24.96
CA LEU A 310 24.56 -12.04 -25.65
C LEU A 310 24.95 -11.94 -27.13
N ALA A 311 23.99 -12.20 -27.99
CA ALA A 311 24.07 -11.93 -29.42
C ALA A 311 22.85 -11.09 -29.84
N LEU A 312 23.11 -9.83 -30.17
CA LEU A 312 22.12 -8.85 -30.56
C LEU A 312 22.48 -8.21 -31.90
N ASP A 313 21.57 -8.25 -32.87
CA ASP A 313 21.64 -7.46 -34.09
C ASP A 313 20.41 -6.53 -34.09
N LEU A 314 20.66 -5.24 -34.12
CA LEU A 314 19.66 -4.18 -34.16
C LEU A 314 19.69 -3.50 -35.52
N ALA A 315 18.51 -3.23 -36.06
CA ALA A 315 18.31 -2.30 -37.17
C ALA A 315 17.41 -1.16 -36.69
N GLY A 316 17.80 0.07 -36.97
CA GLY A 316 17.10 1.27 -36.57
C GLY A 316 16.73 2.14 -37.76
N ASN A 317 15.57 2.81 -37.69
CA ASN A 317 15.22 3.89 -38.61
C ASN A 317 14.73 5.09 -37.78
N THR A 318 15.44 6.20 -37.78
CA THR A 318 15.06 7.45 -37.08
C THR A 318 14.63 7.25 -35.61
N GLY A 319 15.47 6.57 -34.81
CA GLY A 319 15.25 6.34 -33.37
C GLY A 319 14.41 5.12 -33.00
N ASP A 320 13.93 4.42 -34.01
CA ASP A 320 12.99 3.33 -33.91
C ASP A 320 13.77 2.03 -34.13
N TRP A 321 14.16 1.39 -33.03
CA TRP A 321 15.12 0.29 -33.01
C TRP A 321 14.44 -1.07 -32.86
N LEU A 322 14.76 -1.99 -33.76
CA LEU A 322 14.21 -3.35 -33.74
C LEU A 322 15.32 -4.40 -33.80
N PRO A 323 15.24 -5.46 -32.98
CA PRO A 323 16.15 -6.59 -33.12
C PRO A 323 15.81 -7.38 -34.40
N SER A 324 16.82 -7.65 -35.23
CA SER A 324 16.75 -8.63 -36.31
C SER A 324 17.23 -10.01 -35.85
N GLN A 325 18.14 -10.04 -34.88
CA GLN A 325 18.57 -11.24 -34.16
C GLN A 325 18.70 -10.90 -32.68
N LEU A 326 18.14 -11.75 -31.80
CA LEU A 326 18.33 -11.65 -30.37
C LEU A 326 18.43 -13.04 -29.76
N GLN A 327 19.59 -13.34 -29.20
CA GLN A 327 19.84 -14.51 -28.37
C GLN A 327 20.58 -14.06 -27.12
N ALA A 328 20.13 -14.53 -25.97
CA ALA A 328 20.76 -14.22 -24.70
C ALA A 328 20.64 -15.40 -23.74
N ASP A 329 21.68 -15.69 -22.98
CA ASP A 329 21.59 -16.49 -21.75
C ASP A 329 22.39 -15.75 -20.69
N LEU A 330 21.72 -14.86 -19.98
CA LEU A 330 22.33 -13.90 -19.07
C LEU A 330 21.90 -14.19 -17.64
N ARG A 331 22.86 -14.31 -16.74
CA ARG A 331 22.65 -14.44 -15.30
C ARG A 331 23.12 -13.16 -14.61
N LEU A 332 22.19 -12.46 -13.98
CA LEU A 332 22.47 -11.33 -13.11
C LEU A 332 22.45 -11.80 -11.66
N SER A 333 23.53 -11.57 -10.92
CA SER A 333 23.61 -11.84 -9.49
C SER A 333 23.89 -10.55 -8.72
N ARG A 334 23.34 -10.44 -7.50
CA ARG A 334 23.40 -9.23 -6.68
C ARG A 334 22.92 -7.99 -7.46
N PRO A 335 21.67 -7.99 -7.95
CA PRO A 335 21.14 -6.89 -8.74
C PRO A 335 21.18 -5.57 -7.94
N GLN A 336 21.54 -4.50 -8.62
CA GLN A 336 21.63 -3.14 -8.09
C GLN A 336 20.89 -2.18 -9.03
N GLY A 337 20.67 -0.95 -8.55
CA GLY A 337 20.08 0.14 -9.32
C GLY A 337 18.74 0.63 -8.78
N ALA A 338 18.37 1.85 -9.18
CA ALA A 338 17.18 2.55 -8.69
C ALA A 338 15.86 1.78 -8.94
N TRP A 339 15.83 0.88 -9.92
CA TRP A 339 14.66 0.02 -10.19
C TRP A 339 14.41 -0.98 -9.04
N LEU A 340 15.45 -1.43 -8.35
CA LEU A 340 15.36 -2.37 -7.23
C LEU A 340 14.82 -1.68 -5.97
N GLU A 341 15.13 -0.39 -5.80
CA GLU A 341 14.65 0.43 -4.69
C GLU A 341 13.12 0.64 -4.74
N ARG A 342 12.53 0.63 -5.95
CA ARG A 342 11.07 0.66 -6.16
C ARG A 342 10.37 -0.63 -5.71
N LEU A 343 11.09 -1.74 -5.57
CA LEU A 343 10.55 -2.99 -5.07
C LEU A 343 10.69 -3.07 -3.53
N PRO A 344 9.61 -3.45 -2.81
CA PRO A 344 9.69 -3.78 -1.40
C PRO A 344 10.78 -4.83 -1.13
N GLU A 345 11.50 -4.68 -0.01
CA GLU A 345 12.61 -5.56 0.38
C GLU A 345 12.28 -7.07 0.25
N PRO A 346 11.11 -7.58 0.70
CA PRO A 346 10.78 -9.01 0.60
C PRO A 346 10.60 -9.51 -0.84
N LEU A 347 10.44 -8.62 -1.83
CA LEU A 347 10.22 -8.95 -3.24
C LEU A 347 11.49 -8.80 -4.09
N ARG A 348 12.59 -8.30 -3.50
CA ARG A 348 13.82 -8.05 -4.24
C ARG A 348 14.50 -9.38 -4.61
N PRO A 349 14.82 -9.61 -5.90
CA PRO A 349 15.54 -10.81 -6.31
C PRO A 349 17.00 -10.74 -5.87
N GLU A 350 17.57 -11.88 -5.50
CA GLU A 350 19.01 -12.02 -5.20
C GLU A 350 19.81 -12.37 -6.47
N ALA A 351 19.18 -13.12 -7.38
CA ALA A 351 19.71 -13.44 -8.69
C ALA A 351 18.58 -13.61 -9.71
N MET A 352 18.89 -13.34 -10.98
CA MET A 352 17.99 -13.52 -12.12
C MET A 352 18.72 -14.19 -13.27
N GLN A 353 18.02 -15.03 -14.03
CA GLN A 353 18.50 -15.60 -15.27
C GLN A 353 17.50 -15.29 -16.38
N LEU A 354 17.96 -14.60 -17.43
CA LEU A 354 17.22 -14.27 -18.63
C LEU A 354 17.77 -15.11 -19.78
N ARG A 355 16.93 -15.97 -20.35
CA ARG A 355 17.24 -16.72 -21.56
C ARG A 355 16.27 -16.30 -22.67
N ILE A 356 16.81 -15.84 -23.79
CA ILE A 356 16.08 -15.50 -25.00
C ILE A 356 16.63 -16.37 -26.12
N THR A 357 15.77 -17.17 -26.75
CA THR A 357 16.15 -18.04 -27.86
C THR A 357 15.27 -17.79 -29.07
N PRO A 358 15.83 -17.62 -30.28
CA PRO A 358 15.03 -17.51 -31.48
C PRO A 358 14.27 -18.81 -31.76
N LEU A 359 13.02 -18.69 -32.18
CA LEU A 359 12.19 -19.81 -32.62
C LEU A 359 12.22 -19.89 -34.16
N ALA A 360 11.97 -21.08 -34.71
CA ALA A 360 11.86 -21.23 -36.15
C ALA A 360 10.62 -20.48 -36.66
N VAL A 361 10.79 -19.62 -37.67
CA VAL A 361 9.68 -18.94 -38.35
C VAL A 361 8.82 -20.00 -39.04
N ARG A 362 7.60 -20.22 -38.54
CA ARG A 362 6.65 -21.13 -39.20
C ARG A 362 6.14 -20.45 -40.46
N SER A 363 6.58 -20.91 -41.63
CA SER A 363 6.09 -20.43 -42.92
C SER A 363 4.60 -20.79 -43.08
N SER A 364 3.72 -19.81 -42.89
CA SER A 364 2.32 -19.87 -43.30
C SER A 364 2.25 -19.81 -44.83
N LYS A 365 1.44 -20.67 -45.46
CA LYS A 365 1.24 -20.73 -46.93
C LYS A 365 0.49 -19.51 -47.50
N ALA A 366 0.22 -18.47 -46.70
CA ALA A 366 -0.40 -17.23 -47.17
C ALA A 366 0.68 -16.24 -47.66
N SER A 367 0.61 -15.87 -48.94
CA SER A 367 1.58 -15.03 -49.67
C SER A 367 1.64 -13.55 -49.22
N ASN A 368 1.22 -13.22 -48.00
CA ASN A 368 1.09 -11.85 -47.49
C ASN A 368 1.52 -11.70 -46.02
N ASP A 369 2.14 -12.72 -45.40
CA ASP A 369 2.56 -12.63 -44.00
C ASP A 369 3.82 -11.75 -43.86
N MET A 370 3.68 -10.69 -43.06
CA MET A 370 4.76 -9.79 -42.66
C MET A 370 5.87 -10.57 -41.94
N PRO A 371 7.15 -10.15 -42.05
CA PRO A 371 8.23 -10.77 -41.28
C PRO A 371 7.90 -10.71 -39.79
N ARG A 372 8.06 -11.84 -39.08
CA ARG A 372 7.90 -11.91 -37.61
C ARG A 372 9.19 -12.45 -37.02
N LEU A 373 9.57 -11.93 -35.85
CA LEU A 373 10.66 -12.46 -35.04
C LEU A 373 10.06 -13.23 -33.85
N PRO A 374 9.87 -14.55 -33.98
CA PRO A 374 9.39 -15.38 -32.89
C PRO A 374 10.54 -15.67 -31.92
N LEU A 375 10.33 -15.35 -30.65
CA LEU A 375 11.31 -15.50 -29.57
C LEU A 375 10.68 -16.30 -28.43
N ALA A 376 11.41 -17.28 -27.90
CA ALA A 376 11.11 -17.86 -26.60
C ALA A 376 11.88 -17.11 -25.53
N LEU A 377 11.16 -16.58 -24.54
CA LEU A 377 11.70 -15.82 -23.43
C LEU A 377 11.47 -16.60 -22.13
N GLN A 378 12.54 -16.83 -21.37
CA GLN A 378 12.49 -17.43 -20.04
C GLN A 378 13.22 -16.52 -19.06
N LEU A 379 12.54 -16.10 -18.01
CA LEU A 379 13.12 -15.34 -16.92
C LEU A 379 12.91 -16.12 -15.62
N ARG A 380 13.97 -16.35 -14.85
CA ARG A 380 13.89 -16.99 -13.54
C ARG A 380 14.53 -16.08 -12.50
N SER A 381 13.88 -15.89 -11.37
CA SER A 381 14.45 -15.20 -10.22
C SER A 381 14.67 -16.16 -9.06
N GLN A 382 15.68 -15.84 -8.26
CA GLN A 382 16.00 -16.49 -7.00
C GLN A 382 15.95 -15.44 -5.88
N GLY A 383 15.68 -15.88 -4.66
CA GLY A 383 15.52 -15.03 -3.48
C GLY A 383 14.31 -15.45 -2.66
N PRO A 384 13.81 -14.57 -1.78
CA PRO A 384 12.62 -14.82 -0.96
C PRO A 384 11.36 -15.11 -1.79
N LEU A 385 11.21 -14.42 -2.92
CA LEU A 385 10.23 -14.70 -3.96
C LEU A 385 10.91 -15.33 -5.17
N ARG A 386 10.62 -16.60 -5.42
CA ARG A 386 11.03 -17.31 -6.65
C ARG A 386 9.99 -17.06 -7.71
N ALA A 387 10.37 -16.40 -8.79
CA ALA A 387 9.52 -16.20 -9.96
C ALA A 387 10.10 -16.95 -11.15
N SER A 388 9.25 -17.60 -11.95
CA SER A 388 9.62 -18.08 -13.27
C SER A 388 8.60 -17.60 -14.28
N LEU A 389 9.08 -16.91 -15.30
CA LEU A 389 8.31 -16.42 -16.42
C LEU A 389 8.76 -17.15 -17.68
N GLN A 390 7.81 -17.66 -18.45
CA GLN A 390 8.05 -18.32 -19.74
C GLN A 390 7.06 -17.76 -20.75
N SER A 391 7.55 -17.34 -21.91
CA SER A 391 6.72 -16.74 -22.94
C SER A 391 7.17 -17.10 -24.34
N GLU A 392 6.22 -17.26 -25.25
CA GLU A 392 6.45 -17.14 -26.69
C GLU A 392 6.01 -15.75 -27.15
N LEU A 393 6.95 -14.99 -27.71
CA LEU A 393 6.79 -13.61 -28.13
C LEU A 393 6.95 -13.51 -29.64
N ASN A 394 5.95 -12.98 -30.32
CA ASN A 394 6.00 -12.69 -31.74
C ASN A 394 6.13 -11.18 -31.94
N ILE A 395 7.32 -10.72 -32.33
CA ILE A 395 7.54 -9.30 -32.66
C ILE A 395 7.30 -9.13 -34.15
N THR A 396 6.37 -8.26 -34.53
CA THR A 396 6.23 -7.75 -35.90
C THR A 396 7.09 -6.48 -36.00
N PRO A 397 8.26 -6.57 -36.64
CA PRO A 397 9.22 -5.48 -36.74
C PRO A 397 8.78 -4.52 -37.86
N ARG A 398 7.79 -3.67 -37.58
CA ARG A 398 7.34 -2.59 -38.48
C ARG A 398 7.60 -1.26 -37.80
N LEU A 399 8.36 -0.38 -38.43
CA LEU A 399 8.60 0.97 -37.92
C LEU A 399 7.58 1.94 -38.49
N PRO A 400 6.99 2.87 -37.69
CA PRO A 400 7.11 3.01 -36.23
C PRO A 400 6.18 2.06 -35.42
N ASP A 401 5.22 1.43 -36.08
CA ASP A 401 4.11 0.68 -35.46
C ASP A 401 4.47 -0.77 -35.07
N TRP A 402 5.57 -0.97 -34.34
CA TRP A 402 5.97 -2.30 -33.94
C TRP A 402 4.94 -2.87 -32.99
N ARG A 403 4.72 -4.18 -33.09
CA ARG A 403 3.76 -4.90 -32.26
C ARG A 403 4.36 -6.19 -31.78
N ALA A 404 4.36 -6.37 -30.47
CA ALA A 404 4.76 -7.59 -29.79
C ALA A 404 3.51 -8.30 -29.27
N GLU A 405 3.23 -9.47 -29.82
CA GLU A 405 2.13 -10.34 -29.38
C GLU A 405 2.67 -11.41 -28.44
N LEU A 406 2.07 -11.50 -27.25
CA LEU A 406 2.35 -12.55 -26.27
C LEU A 406 1.24 -13.60 -26.40
N GLU A 407 1.51 -14.68 -27.12
CA GLU A 407 0.52 -15.76 -27.33
C GLU A 407 0.29 -16.55 -26.04
N THR A 408 1.38 -16.94 -25.38
CA THR A 408 1.35 -17.62 -24.09
C THR A 408 2.42 -17.02 -23.19
N LEU A 409 2.00 -16.52 -22.03
CA LEU A 409 2.88 -16.05 -20.96
C LEU A 409 2.49 -16.80 -19.68
N GLU A 410 3.38 -17.65 -19.18
CA GLU A 410 3.21 -18.34 -17.91
C GLU A 410 4.14 -17.71 -16.86
N ILE A 411 3.56 -17.19 -15.77
CA ILE A 411 4.28 -16.70 -14.60
C ILE A 411 3.96 -17.62 -13.42
N LYS A 412 4.99 -18.23 -12.84
CA LYS A 412 4.91 -18.95 -11.57
C LYS A 412 5.59 -18.13 -10.49
N LEU A 413 4.93 -17.96 -9.36
CA LEU A 413 5.44 -17.24 -8.19
C LEU A 413 5.37 -18.15 -6.99
N GLU A 414 6.48 -18.32 -6.28
CA GLU A 414 6.57 -19.17 -5.10
C GLU A 414 7.35 -18.47 -3.99
N ALA A 415 6.77 -18.43 -2.80
CA ALA A 415 7.48 -17.95 -1.60
C ALA A 415 7.05 -18.74 -0.37
N ALA A 416 8.03 -19.18 0.43
CA ALA A 416 7.75 -19.88 1.68
C ALA A 416 7.20 -18.93 2.75
N HIS A 417 7.80 -17.75 2.86
CA HIS A 417 7.43 -16.69 3.80
C HIS A 417 7.79 -15.32 3.22
N LEU A 418 6.86 -14.37 3.27
CA LEU A 418 7.09 -12.96 2.96
C LEU A 418 6.58 -12.12 4.12
N GLN A 419 7.43 -11.25 4.66
CA GLN A 419 7.11 -10.38 5.79
C GLN A 419 7.11 -8.93 5.32
N PHE A 420 5.95 -8.27 5.42
CA PHE A 420 5.80 -6.83 5.20
C PHE A 420 5.60 -6.14 6.58
N SER A 421 5.48 -4.80 6.58
CA SER A 421 5.30 -4.01 7.82
C SER A 421 4.09 -4.48 8.63
N ASP A 422 2.93 -4.61 7.97
CA ASP A 422 1.63 -4.85 8.62
C ASP A 422 0.98 -6.18 8.19
N SER A 423 1.71 -7.00 7.43
CA SER A 423 1.22 -8.28 6.95
C SER A 423 2.31 -9.32 6.81
N HIS A 424 1.94 -10.58 6.98
CA HIS A 424 2.81 -11.70 6.68
C HIS A 424 2.08 -12.78 5.89
N LEU A 425 2.78 -13.33 4.89
CA LEU A 425 2.28 -14.31 3.95
C LEU A 425 3.10 -15.58 4.08
N LYS A 426 2.44 -16.74 4.13
CA LYS A 426 3.10 -18.04 4.16
C LYS A 426 2.60 -18.93 3.04
N ARG A 427 3.55 -19.68 2.43
CA ARG A 427 3.28 -20.63 1.35
C ARG A 427 2.49 -19.99 0.20
N LEU A 428 3.04 -18.93 -0.37
CA LEU A 428 2.54 -18.33 -1.60
C LEU A 428 2.90 -19.24 -2.78
N ASN A 429 1.90 -19.62 -3.56
CA ASN A 429 2.07 -20.25 -4.86
C ASN A 429 1.04 -19.67 -5.83
N ALA A 430 1.49 -19.02 -6.89
CA ALA A 430 0.65 -18.50 -7.95
C ALA A 430 1.11 -19.03 -9.31
N ARG A 431 0.16 -19.41 -10.15
CA ARG A 431 0.38 -19.74 -11.55
C ARG A 431 -0.53 -18.84 -12.37
N LEU A 432 0.04 -17.89 -13.08
CA LEU A 432 -0.68 -16.92 -13.90
C LEU A 432 -0.41 -17.25 -15.36
N LEU A 433 -1.49 -17.49 -16.12
CA LEU A 433 -1.43 -17.70 -17.56
C LEU A 433 -1.98 -16.44 -18.20
N LEU A 434 -1.21 -15.76 -19.02
CA LEU A 434 -1.61 -14.50 -19.64
C LEU A 434 -1.42 -14.58 -21.16
N ALA A 435 -2.21 -13.78 -21.85
CA ALA A 435 -2.01 -13.43 -23.25
C ALA A 435 -2.15 -11.91 -23.40
N GLY A 436 -1.51 -11.34 -24.40
CA GLY A 436 -1.54 -9.89 -24.53
C GLY A 436 -0.80 -9.34 -25.72
N ARG A 437 -0.78 -8.02 -25.77
CA ARG A 437 -0.09 -7.25 -26.80
C ARG A 437 0.61 -6.06 -26.17
N LEU A 438 1.76 -5.73 -26.73
CA LEU A 438 2.56 -4.56 -26.39
C LEU A 438 2.91 -3.85 -27.70
N ASP A 439 2.73 -2.54 -27.73
CA ASP A 439 3.19 -1.65 -28.80
C ASP A 439 3.92 -0.44 -28.18
N HIS A 440 4.25 0.56 -29.00
CA HIS A 440 4.98 1.74 -28.54
C HIS A 440 4.21 2.62 -27.53
N GLN A 441 2.89 2.47 -27.39
CA GLN A 441 2.05 3.29 -26.52
C GLN A 441 1.49 2.51 -25.33
N ARG A 442 1.06 1.26 -25.55
CA ARG A 442 0.20 0.52 -24.62
C ARG A 442 0.63 -0.94 -24.45
N LEU A 443 0.53 -1.40 -23.21
CA LEU A 443 0.59 -2.79 -22.81
C LEU A 443 -0.82 -3.24 -22.41
N GLN A 444 -1.26 -4.36 -22.97
CA GLN A 444 -2.51 -5.02 -22.56
C GLN A 444 -2.26 -6.49 -22.28
N LEU A 445 -2.53 -6.91 -21.06
CA LEU A 445 -2.43 -8.30 -20.62
C LEU A 445 -3.79 -8.77 -20.10
N THR A 446 -4.19 -9.98 -20.45
CA THR A 446 -5.39 -10.64 -19.92
C THR A 446 -5.02 -11.99 -19.33
N LEU A 447 -5.50 -12.26 -18.11
CA LEU A 447 -5.32 -13.55 -17.46
C LEU A 447 -6.28 -14.57 -18.07
N SER A 448 -5.73 -15.67 -18.55
CA SER A 448 -6.41 -16.80 -19.16
C SER A 448 -6.92 -17.80 -18.11
N LYS A 449 -7.79 -18.71 -18.56
CA LYS A 449 -8.29 -19.83 -17.74
C LYS A 449 -7.12 -20.65 -17.20
N GLY A 450 -7.20 -21.03 -15.93
CA GLY A 450 -6.12 -21.74 -15.23
C GLY A 450 -5.21 -20.84 -14.40
N SER A 451 -5.36 -19.51 -14.52
CA SER A 451 -4.69 -18.56 -13.63
C SER A 451 -5.22 -18.68 -12.20
N ARG A 452 -4.36 -19.10 -11.26
CA ARG A 452 -4.70 -19.36 -9.87
C ARG A 452 -3.68 -18.78 -8.91
N LEU A 453 -4.16 -18.41 -7.74
CA LEU A 453 -3.38 -18.01 -6.58
C LEU A 453 -3.73 -18.96 -5.42
N SER A 454 -2.72 -19.38 -4.67
CA SER A 454 -2.90 -20.11 -3.43
C SER A 454 -1.94 -19.57 -2.38
N LEU A 455 -2.43 -19.42 -1.17
CA LEU A 455 -1.70 -18.88 -0.05
C LEU A 455 -2.07 -19.68 1.19
N GLY A 456 -1.07 -20.33 1.80
CA GLY A 456 -1.29 -21.14 2.98
C GLY A 456 -1.80 -20.34 4.18
N GLN A 457 -1.30 -19.12 4.36
CA GLN A 457 -1.78 -18.19 5.39
C GLN A 457 -1.53 -16.73 4.98
N LEU A 458 -2.52 -15.88 5.24
CA LEU A 458 -2.42 -14.42 5.25
C LEU A 458 -2.75 -13.92 6.66
N ALA A 459 -1.91 -13.08 7.23
CA ALA A 459 -2.24 -12.34 8.45
C ALA A 459 -2.14 -10.84 8.20
N LEU A 460 -3.16 -10.12 8.64
CA LEU A 460 -3.36 -8.68 8.49
C LEU A 460 -3.91 -8.16 9.83
N ALA A 461 -3.08 -7.52 10.64
CA ALA A 461 -3.44 -7.13 12.01
C ALA A 461 -4.09 -8.30 12.81
N GLU A 462 -5.35 -8.17 13.23
CA GLU A 462 -6.10 -9.20 13.95
C GLU A 462 -6.76 -10.25 13.05
N LEU A 463 -6.84 -9.99 11.74
CA LEU A 463 -7.43 -10.89 10.75
C LEU A 463 -6.41 -11.94 10.31
N ARG A 464 -6.82 -13.21 10.31
CA ARG A 464 -6.02 -14.30 9.75
C ARG A 464 -6.87 -15.14 8.80
N LEU A 465 -6.38 -15.35 7.58
CA LEU A 465 -6.99 -16.24 6.58
C LEU A 465 -6.08 -17.44 6.39
N GLU A 466 -6.65 -18.65 6.41
CA GLU A 466 -5.93 -19.91 6.17
C GLU A 466 -6.44 -20.55 4.88
N GLU A 467 -5.50 -21.05 4.07
CA GLU A 467 -5.78 -21.70 2.78
C GLU A 467 -6.57 -20.80 1.82
N LEU A 468 -6.11 -19.56 1.65
CA LEU A 468 -6.68 -18.62 0.70
C LEU A 468 -6.36 -19.09 -0.74
N GLN A 469 -7.40 -19.26 -1.54
CA GLN A 469 -7.33 -19.61 -2.95
C GLN A 469 -7.99 -18.50 -3.77
N GLY A 470 -7.48 -18.26 -4.97
CA GLY A 470 -8.01 -17.25 -5.89
C GLY A 470 -8.05 -17.74 -7.32
N GLU A 471 -9.18 -17.55 -8.00
CA GLU A 471 -9.30 -17.70 -9.44
C GLU A 471 -9.25 -16.32 -10.11
N LEU A 472 -8.30 -16.16 -11.02
CA LEU A 472 -7.89 -14.85 -11.54
C LEU A 472 -8.21 -14.69 -13.05
N ALA A 473 -8.86 -15.69 -13.65
CA ALA A 473 -9.13 -15.72 -15.08
C ALA A 473 -10.09 -14.58 -15.47
N GLY A 474 -9.74 -13.82 -16.50
CA GLY A 474 -10.50 -12.68 -17.00
C GLY A 474 -10.04 -11.31 -16.49
N LEU A 475 -9.13 -11.25 -15.50
CA LEU A 475 -8.49 -10.00 -15.10
C LEU A 475 -7.66 -9.43 -16.26
N ARG A 476 -7.78 -8.11 -16.48
CA ARG A 476 -7.09 -7.37 -17.54
C ARG A 476 -6.27 -6.25 -16.93
N LEU A 477 -4.99 -6.19 -17.31
CA LEU A 477 -4.08 -5.10 -16.98
C LEU A 477 -3.84 -4.27 -18.25
N THR A 478 -4.07 -2.97 -18.14
CA THR A 478 -3.67 -1.99 -19.16
C THR A 478 -2.65 -1.03 -18.58
N ALA A 479 -1.54 -0.84 -19.28
CA ALA A 479 -0.51 0.12 -18.91
C ALA A 479 -0.12 0.95 -20.14
N GLU A 480 0.32 2.19 -19.90
CA GLU A 480 0.69 3.14 -20.96
C GLU A 480 2.07 3.72 -20.71
N HIS A 481 2.75 4.10 -21.78
CA HIS A 481 4.08 4.69 -21.72
C HIS A 481 3.99 6.19 -21.46
N VAL A 482 4.49 6.65 -20.29
CA VAL A 482 4.55 8.06 -19.88
C VAL A 482 5.98 8.35 -19.43
N ASP A 483 6.60 9.40 -19.98
CA ASP A 483 7.98 9.83 -19.65
C ASP A 483 9.05 8.73 -19.74
N GLY A 484 8.92 7.81 -20.72
CA GLY A 484 9.88 6.73 -20.90
C GLY A 484 9.70 5.53 -19.97
N ALA A 485 8.60 5.47 -19.19
CA ALA A 485 8.26 4.33 -18.33
C ALA A 485 6.80 3.86 -18.52
N LEU A 486 6.59 2.54 -18.40
CA LEU A 486 5.25 1.95 -18.39
C LEU A 486 4.58 2.18 -17.04
N HIS A 487 3.44 2.86 -17.05
CA HIS A 487 2.61 3.11 -15.88
C HIS A 487 1.31 2.31 -16.00
N ALA A 488 1.00 1.50 -14.99
CA ALA A 488 -0.26 0.75 -14.93
C ALA A 488 -1.43 1.73 -14.80
N GLN A 489 -2.33 1.70 -15.78
CA GLN A 489 -3.51 2.58 -15.83
C GLN A 489 -4.70 1.96 -15.11
N GLN A 490 -4.96 0.68 -15.40
CA GLN A 490 -6.12 -0.02 -14.87
C GLN A 490 -5.89 -1.53 -14.78
N LEU A 491 -6.38 -2.12 -13.70
CA LEU A 491 -6.52 -3.55 -13.48
C LEU A 491 -7.99 -3.85 -13.22
N SER A 492 -8.68 -4.50 -14.16
CA SER A 492 -10.11 -4.79 -14.01
C SER A 492 -10.51 -6.18 -14.51
N GLY A 493 -11.51 -6.77 -13.87
CA GLY A 493 -12.06 -8.07 -14.26
C GLY A 493 -12.67 -8.85 -13.10
N PRO A 494 -13.23 -10.04 -13.39
CA PRO A 494 -13.78 -10.91 -12.36
C PRO A 494 -12.66 -11.43 -11.44
N LEU A 495 -13.00 -11.64 -10.18
CA LEU A 495 -12.12 -12.21 -9.17
C LEU A 495 -12.96 -13.08 -8.24
N HIS A 496 -12.49 -14.29 -7.97
CA HIS A 496 -13.08 -15.20 -6.99
C HIS A 496 -12.02 -15.54 -5.95
N LEU A 497 -12.30 -15.28 -4.69
CA LEU A 497 -11.44 -15.57 -3.56
C LEU A 497 -12.17 -16.48 -2.57
N GLN A 498 -11.48 -17.50 -2.08
CA GLN A 498 -12.04 -18.43 -1.09
C GLN A 498 -11.02 -18.71 0.00
N THR A 499 -11.46 -18.73 1.25
CA THR A 499 -10.64 -19.12 2.41
C THR A 499 -11.36 -20.21 3.20
N SER A 500 -10.62 -21.23 3.65
CA SER A 500 -11.22 -22.33 4.41
C SER A 500 -11.48 -21.95 5.87
N ARG A 501 -10.67 -21.03 6.42
CA ARG A 501 -10.82 -20.51 7.79
C ARG A 501 -10.42 -19.05 7.86
N LEU A 502 -11.37 -18.21 8.24
CA LEU A 502 -11.15 -16.83 8.69
C LEU A 502 -11.19 -16.82 10.23
N LYS A 503 -10.14 -16.27 10.84
CA LYS A 503 -10.05 -16.06 12.29
C LYS A 503 -10.05 -14.56 12.57
N HIS A 504 -10.96 -14.13 13.44
CA HIS A 504 -11.07 -12.75 13.92
C HIS A 504 -11.66 -12.76 15.33
N PRO A 505 -11.26 -11.88 16.27
CA PRO A 505 -11.70 -11.95 17.67
C PRO A 505 -13.22 -11.84 17.88
N ARG A 506 -13.93 -11.21 16.95
CA ARG A 506 -15.40 -11.01 17.03
C ARG A 506 -16.22 -12.00 16.22
N LEU A 507 -15.58 -12.90 15.45
CA LEU A 507 -16.26 -13.82 14.54
C LEU A 507 -15.91 -15.27 14.88
N GLN A 508 -16.88 -16.16 14.70
CA GLN A 508 -16.62 -17.60 14.74
C GLN A 508 -15.72 -18.01 13.58
N THR A 509 -14.80 -18.95 13.84
CA THR A 509 -13.89 -19.43 12.80
C THR A 509 -14.64 -20.26 11.77
N GLN A 510 -14.74 -19.76 10.55
CA GLN A 510 -15.41 -20.43 9.43
C GLN A 510 -14.80 -20.07 8.08
N GLY A 511 -15.14 -20.82 7.04
CA GLY A 511 -14.74 -20.51 5.67
C GLY A 511 -15.61 -19.42 5.05
N TRP A 512 -15.03 -18.71 4.08
CA TRP A 512 -15.68 -17.63 3.36
C TRP A 512 -15.36 -17.71 1.86
N ASP A 513 -16.35 -17.36 1.06
CA ASP A 513 -16.29 -17.33 -0.40
C ASP A 513 -16.71 -15.95 -0.88
N TRP A 514 -15.88 -15.29 -1.67
CA TRP A 514 -16.17 -13.99 -2.24
C TRP A 514 -16.04 -14.05 -3.76
N GLN A 515 -17.11 -13.68 -4.47
CA GLN A 515 -17.17 -13.68 -5.94
C GLN A 515 -17.59 -12.31 -6.43
N GLY A 516 -16.77 -11.68 -7.27
CA GLY A 516 -17.03 -10.31 -7.68
C GLY A 516 -16.15 -9.82 -8.82
N ARG A 517 -16.03 -8.49 -8.89
CA ARG A 517 -15.23 -7.76 -9.85
C ARG A 517 -14.28 -6.81 -9.11
N LEU A 518 -13.04 -6.80 -9.56
CA LEU A 518 -12.04 -5.79 -9.20
C LEU A 518 -12.00 -4.73 -10.30
N ASP A 519 -11.92 -3.47 -9.92
CA ASP A 519 -11.59 -2.35 -10.80
C ASP A 519 -10.63 -1.41 -10.07
N ALA A 520 -9.35 -1.51 -10.36
CA ALA A 520 -8.29 -0.76 -9.71
C ALA A 520 -7.58 0.13 -10.72
N GLY A 521 -7.74 1.45 -10.61
CA GLY A 521 -6.96 2.46 -11.32
C GLY A 521 -6.06 3.26 -10.37
N GLY A 522 -5.32 4.22 -10.93
CA GLY A 522 -4.36 5.03 -10.16
C GLY A 522 -4.98 5.83 -9.02
N GLU A 523 -6.17 6.42 -9.22
CA GLU A 523 -6.81 7.28 -8.21
C GLU A 523 -7.88 6.58 -7.38
N ARG A 524 -8.49 5.52 -7.93
CA ARG A 524 -9.64 4.83 -7.33
C ARG A 524 -9.54 3.34 -7.54
N GLN A 525 -9.79 2.61 -6.47
CA GLN A 525 -9.86 1.16 -6.42
C GLN A 525 -11.24 0.78 -5.93
N GLN A 526 -11.91 -0.12 -6.65
CA GLN A 526 -13.24 -0.59 -6.33
C GLN A 526 -13.28 -2.12 -6.38
N LEU A 527 -13.90 -2.70 -5.38
CA LEU A 527 -14.14 -4.13 -5.26
C LEU A 527 -15.63 -4.32 -5.02
N SER A 528 -16.34 -5.03 -5.91
CA SER A 528 -17.76 -5.31 -5.75
C SER A 528 -18.07 -6.78 -5.95
N GLY A 529 -18.95 -7.36 -5.14
CA GLY A 529 -19.28 -8.77 -5.25
C GLY A 529 -20.01 -9.34 -4.03
N MET A 530 -20.34 -10.61 -4.12
CA MET A 530 -21.07 -11.32 -3.08
C MET A 530 -20.10 -12.07 -2.17
N LEU A 531 -20.16 -11.80 -0.87
CA LEU A 531 -19.48 -12.53 0.19
C LEU A 531 -20.45 -13.54 0.81
N ARG A 532 -20.02 -14.80 0.97
CA ARG A 532 -20.78 -15.87 1.61
C ARG A 532 -19.95 -16.60 2.65
N GLY A 533 -20.42 -16.63 3.88
CA GLY A 533 -19.88 -17.46 4.94
C GLY A 533 -20.38 -18.90 4.83
N LYS A 534 -19.58 -19.87 5.26
CA LYS A 534 -19.94 -21.30 5.27
C LYS A 534 -21.23 -21.58 6.04
N GLN A 535 -21.52 -20.79 7.07
CA GLN A 535 -22.75 -20.91 7.88
C GLN A 535 -23.98 -20.21 7.26
N GLY A 536 -23.90 -19.74 6.00
CA GLY A 536 -25.02 -19.20 5.25
C GLY A 536 -25.20 -17.68 5.28
N LEU A 537 -24.35 -16.93 5.99
CA LEU A 537 -24.39 -15.46 5.98
C LEU A 537 -23.93 -14.94 4.61
N GLY A 538 -24.81 -14.26 3.88
CA GLY A 538 -24.52 -13.67 2.57
C GLY A 538 -24.61 -12.15 2.59
N MET A 539 -23.67 -11.46 1.96
CA MET A 539 -23.64 -10.00 1.86
C MET A 539 -23.17 -9.57 0.47
N ASP A 540 -23.90 -8.68 -0.18
CA ASP A 540 -23.40 -7.96 -1.36
C ASP A 540 -22.55 -6.79 -0.88
N LEU A 541 -21.30 -6.75 -1.28
CA LEU A 541 -20.32 -5.77 -0.86
C LEU A 541 -19.91 -4.87 -2.01
N GLN A 542 -19.72 -3.59 -1.72
CA GLN A 542 -19.06 -2.62 -2.58
C GLN A 542 -18.07 -1.83 -1.72
N LEU A 543 -16.80 -2.12 -1.90
CA LEU A 543 -15.69 -1.44 -1.25
C LEU A 543 -15.04 -0.48 -2.25
N GLN A 544 -14.75 0.74 -1.83
CA GLN A 544 -14.00 1.71 -2.61
C GLN A 544 -12.89 2.30 -1.76
N HIS A 545 -11.72 2.45 -2.37
CA HIS A 545 -10.54 3.05 -1.77
C HIS A 545 -9.97 4.09 -2.75
N THR A 546 -9.68 5.29 -2.28
CA THR A 546 -9.16 6.38 -3.10
C THR A 546 -7.73 6.76 -2.69
N SER A 547 -7.00 7.44 -3.58
CA SER A 547 -5.59 7.81 -3.37
C SER A 547 -5.35 8.70 -2.13
N ASN A 548 -6.36 9.43 -1.66
CA ASN A 548 -6.33 10.19 -0.40
C ASN A 548 -6.43 9.31 0.87
N GLY A 549 -6.51 7.98 0.72
CA GLY A 549 -6.63 7.00 1.80
C GLY A 549 -8.05 6.80 2.34
N GLU A 550 -9.06 7.46 1.77
CA GLU A 550 -10.46 7.22 2.14
C GLU A 550 -10.92 5.83 1.71
N LEU A 551 -11.59 5.13 2.62
CA LEU A 551 -12.18 3.80 2.40
C LEU A 551 -13.67 3.84 2.73
N THR A 552 -14.51 3.53 1.73
CA THR A 552 -15.96 3.38 1.88
C THR A 552 -16.37 1.94 1.63
N LEU A 553 -17.26 1.42 2.48
CA LEU A 553 -17.82 0.08 2.36
C LEU A 553 -19.34 0.18 2.45
N ASP A 554 -20.00 -0.19 1.36
CA ASP A 554 -21.43 -0.46 1.32
C ASP A 554 -21.65 -1.97 1.38
N ALA A 555 -22.50 -2.42 2.29
CA ALA A 555 -22.82 -3.82 2.48
C ALA A 555 -24.33 -4.01 2.57
N ARG A 556 -24.89 -4.87 1.71
CA ARG A 556 -26.30 -5.27 1.74
C ARG A 556 -26.40 -6.71 2.18
N LEU A 557 -27.09 -6.95 3.28
CA LEU A 557 -27.36 -8.29 3.79
C LEU A 557 -28.32 -9.00 2.85
N VAL A 558 -27.93 -10.19 2.40
CA VAL A 558 -28.86 -11.10 1.70
C VAL A 558 -29.90 -11.55 2.71
N GLU A 559 -31.18 -11.42 2.34
CA GLU A 559 -32.30 -11.68 3.24
C GLU A 559 -32.13 -13.02 3.97
N ILE A 560 -32.07 -12.97 5.29
CA ILE A 560 -31.96 -14.14 6.14
C ILE A 560 -33.36 -14.69 6.36
N PHE A 561 -33.59 -15.95 6.02
CA PHE A 561 -34.79 -16.69 6.37
C PHE A 561 -34.48 -17.60 7.56
N LEU A 562 -34.87 -17.20 8.77
CA LEU A 562 -34.45 -17.88 10.01
C LEU A 562 -34.95 -19.33 10.12
N ARG A 563 -36.00 -19.68 9.37
CA ARG A 563 -36.49 -21.06 9.26
C ARG A 563 -35.44 -22.02 8.68
N ALA A 564 -34.51 -21.51 7.88
CA ALA A 564 -33.40 -22.29 7.32
C ALA A 564 -32.17 -22.35 8.26
N GLY A 565 -32.19 -21.62 9.37
CA GLY A 565 -31.10 -21.50 10.33
C GLY A 565 -30.81 -20.05 10.70
N ASN A 566 -30.03 -19.84 11.77
CA ASN A 566 -29.59 -18.52 12.22
C ASN A 566 -28.11 -18.29 11.89
N PRO A 567 -27.79 -17.76 10.68
CA PRO A 567 -26.42 -17.54 10.26
C PRO A 567 -25.70 -16.45 11.09
N LEU A 568 -26.44 -15.55 11.76
CA LEU A 568 -25.85 -14.54 12.64
C LEU A 568 -25.31 -15.19 13.92
N ALA A 569 -26.10 -16.05 14.57
CA ALA A 569 -25.69 -16.80 15.74
C ALA A 569 -24.54 -17.78 15.44
N ALA A 570 -24.46 -18.29 14.21
CA ALA A 570 -23.36 -19.15 13.76
C ALA A 570 -22.11 -18.39 13.28
N THR A 571 -22.19 -17.05 13.12
CA THR A 571 -21.08 -16.22 12.61
C THR A 571 -20.49 -15.31 13.67
N LEU A 572 -21.31 -14.73 14.54
CA LEU A 572 -20.87 -13.80 15.58
C LEU A 572 -20.44 -14.58 16.84
N LEU A 573 -19.29 -14.21 17.41
CA LEU A 573 -18.82 -14.84 18.65
C LEU A 573 -19.65 -14.36 19.85
N ASP A 574 -19.97 -13.06 19.87
CA ASP A 574 -20.70 -12.39 20.96
C ASP A 574 -22.23 -12.44 20.78
N TRP A 575 -22.76 -13.43 20.05
CA TRP A 575 -24.22 -13.59 19.91
C TRP A 575 -24.86 -13.88 21.29
N PRO A 576 -25.98 -13.21 21.67
CA PRO A 576 -26.58 -13.41 22.98
C PRO A 576 -27.03 -14.86 23.20
N THR A 577 -26.41 -15.57 24.13
CA THR A 577 -26.68 -17.00 24.39
C THR A 577 -28.10 -17.31 24.83
N ARG A 578 -28.80 -16.32 25.38
CA ARG A 578 -30.21 -16.43 25.79
C ARG A 578 -31.20 -16.19 24.65
N LEU A 579 -30.75 -15.66 23.51
CA LEU A 579 -31.58 -15.33 22.36
C LEU A 579 -31.47 -16.41 21.28
N GLU A 580 -32.57 -17.11 21.06
CA GLU A 580 -32.78 -17.99 19.92
C GLU A 580 -33.78 -17.31 18.98
N LEU A 581 -33.47 -17.31 17.69
CA LEU A 581 -34.36 -16.85 16.62
C LEU A 581 -34.43 -17.96 15.57
N ASP A 582 -35.63 -18.40 15.24
CA ASP A 582 -35.88 -19.57 14.41
C ASP A 582 -36.94 -19.34 13.31
N GLN A 583 -37.66 -18.21 13.36
CA GLN A 583 -38.60 -17.81 12.32
C GLN A 583 -38.50 -16.32 11.98
N GLY A 584 -39.11 -15.97 10.85
CA GLY A 584 -39.12 -14.62 10.31
C GLY A 584 -37.98 -14.34 9.34
N ARG A 585 -37.92 -13.08 8.93
CA ARG A 585 -36.96 -12.58 7.95
C ARG A 585 -36.20 -11.39 8.49
N LEU A 586 -34.92 -11.31 8.14
CA LEU A 586 -34.08 -10.17 8.49
C LEU A 586 -33.38 -9.66 7.25
N GLN A 587 -33.57 -8.37 6.97
CA GLN A 587 -32.84 -7.63 5.95
C GLN A 587 -32.04 -6.53 6.62
N GLY A 588 -31.00 -6.06 5.95
CA GLY A 588 -30.24 -4.93 6.45
C GLY A 588 -29.22 -4.39 5.47
N ASN A 589 -28.81 -3.15 5.70
CA ASN A 589 -27.78 -2.47 4.95
C ASN A 589 -26.80 -1.84 5.95
N ALA A 590 -25.52 -1.79 5.59
CA ALA A 590 -24.52 -1.09 6.35
C ALA A 590 -23.68 -0.21 5.42
N HIS A 591 -23.33 0.97 5.90
CA HIS A 591 -22.41 1.90 5.26
C HIS A 591 -21.29 2.22 6.24
N LEU A 592 -20.04 2.13 5.80
CA LEU A 592 -18.88 2.42 6.62
C LEU A 592 -17.95 3.35 5.86
N ARG A 593 -17.44 4.37 6.55
CA ARG A 593 -16.52 5.36 6.00
C ARG A 593 -15.35 5.56 6.96
N LEU A 594 -14.16 5.32 6.43
CA LEU A 594 -12.90 5.43 7.14
C LEU A 594 -12.01 6.44 6.40
N HIS A 595 -11.48 7.42 7.12
CA HIS A 595 -10.45 8.34 6.60
C HIS A 595 -9.22 8.30 7.51
N PRO A 596 -8.00 8.40 6.96
CA PRO A 596 -6.79 8.46 7.77
C PRO A 596 -6.86 9.66 8.73
N GLY A 597 -6.63 9.42 10.02
CA GLY A 597 -6.63 10.47 11.05
C GLY A 597 -8.01 10.95 11.52
N MET A 598 -9.12 10.45 10.97
CA MET A 598 -10.48 10.80 11.42
C MET A 598 -11.16 9.62 12.11
N PRO A 599 -12.12 9.87 13.03
CA PRO A 599 -12.87 8.80 13.67
C PRO A 599 -13.73 8.02 12.67
N LEU A 600 -13.84 6.71 12.87
CA LEU A 600 -14.72 5.82 12.11
C LEU A 600 -16.17 6.32 12.11
N ARG A 601 -16.80 6.34 10.93
CA ARG A 601 -18.24 6.55 10.79
C ARG A 601 -18.88 5.29 10.20
N ALA A 602 -19.93 4.80 10.83
CA ALA A 602 -20.68 3.66 10.34
C ALA A 602 -22.18 3.83 10.57
N GLU A 603 -22.98 3.34 9.64
CA GLU A 603 -24.43 3.31 9.70
C GLU A 603 -24.90 1.88 9.43
N LEU A 604 -25.89 1.42 10.18
CA LEU A 604 -26.49 0.10 10.04
C LEU A 604 -28.00 0.23 10.13
N GLU A 605 -28.70 -0.23 9.11
CA GLU A 605 -30.15 -0.38 9.12
C GLU A 605 -30.51 -1.87 9.15
N LEU A 606 -31.35 -2.27 10.09
CA LEU A 606 -31.92 -3.61 10.18
C LEU A 606 -33.44 -3.55 10.12
N GLN A 607 -34.04 -4.41 9.31
CA GLN A 607 -35.48 -4.52 9.09
C GLN A 607 -35.94 -5.94 9.41
N PRO A 608 -36.19 -6.24 10.70
CA PRO A 608 -36.84 -7.47 11.09
C PRO A 608 -38.28 -7.50 10.58
N LYS A 609 -38.72 -8.67 10.09
CA LYS A 609 -40.10 -8.92 9.68
C LYS A 609 -40.55 -10.27 10.21
N ASP A 610 -41.57 -10.22 11.07
CA ASP A 610 -42.21 -11.40 11.67
C ASP A 610 -41.20 -12.32 12.37
N LEU A 611 -40.20 -11.74 13.05
CA LEU A 611 -39.21 -12.50 13.80
C LEU A 611 -39.90 -13.20 14.97
N ALA A 612 -39.57 -14.47 15.15
CA ALA A 612 -39.99 -15.26 16.30
C ALA A 612 -38.81 -16.04 16.89
N GLY A 613 -38.94 -16.36 18.17
CA GLY A 613 -37.94 -17.10 18.89
C GLY A 613 -38.12 -17.02 20.40
N ILE A 614 -37.04 -17.25 21.14
CA ILE A 614 -37.05 -17.34 22.58
C ILE A 614 -35.94 -16.45 23.14
N TYR A 615 -36.31 -15.55 24.05
CA TYR A 615 -35.36 -14.82 24.87
C TYR A 615 -35.46 -15.30 26.31
N ASP A 616 -34.38 -15.88 26.82
CA ASP A 616 -34.31 -16.49 28.15
C ASP A 616 -35.37 -17.58 28.35
N ARG A 617 -36.53 -17.25 28.93
CA ARG A 617 -37.70 -18.13 29.11
C ARG A 617 -38.98 -17.62 28.45
N SER A 618 -38.89 -16.54 27.69
CA SER A 618 -40.04 -15.87 27.09
C SER A 618 -40.07 -16.12 25.58
N GLU A 619 -41.20 -16.58 25.08
CA GLU A 619 -41.44 -16.69 23.64
C GLU A 619 -41.79 -15.31 23.09
N LEU A 620 -41.19 -14.95 21.95
CA LEU A 620 -41.52 -13.75 21.19
C LEU A 620 -41.96 -14.17 19.79
N SER A 621 -42.98 -13.53 19.25
CA SER A 621 -43.44 -13.77 17.89
C SER A 621 -43.98 -12.49 17.24
N GLY A 622 -43.83 -12.41 15.93
CA GLY A 622 -44.29 -11.25 15.15
C GLY A 622 -43.47 -9.99 15.37
N LEU A 623 -42.19 -10.09 15.74
CA LEU A 623 -41.32 -8.92 15.89
C LEU A 623 -41.01 -8.32 14.51
N SER A 624 -41.50 -7.10 14.30
CA SER A 624 -41.31 -6.34 13.06
C SER A 624 -40.97 -4.89 13.36
N GLY A 625 -40.23 -4.24 12.48
CA GLY A 625 -39.91 -2.81 12.63
C GLY A 625 -38.64 -2.42 11.89
N ARG A 626 -38.07 -1.29 12.27
CA ARG A 626 -36.79 -0.80 11.75
C ARG A 626 -35.89 -0.36 12.90
N LEU A 627 -34.64 -0.83 12.88
CA LEU A 627 -33.56 -0.39 13.75
C LEU A 627 -32.52 0.34 12.90
N LEU A 628 -32.23 1.59 13.25
CA LEU A 628 -31.15 2.38 12.67
C LEU A 628 -30.06 2.54 13.74
N ALA A 629 -28.82 2.25 13.40
CA ALA A 629 -27.67 2.41 14.28
C ALA A 629 -26.63 3.30 13.58
N GLN A 630 -26.15 4.33 14.26
CA GLN A 630 -25.13 5.25 13.76
C GLN A 630 -23.96 5.29 14.74
N LEU A 631 -22.76 5.16 14.22
CA LEU A 631 -21.52 5.19 14.97
C LEU A 631 -20.67 6.37 14.50
N HIS A 632 -20.28 7.23 15.43
CA HIS A 632 -19.39 8.36 15.21
C HIS A 632 -18.24 8.29 16.22
N GLY A 633 -17.10 7.74 15.80
CA GLY A 633 -16.00 7.42 16.72
C GLY A 633 -16.45 6.40 17.78
N PRO A 634 -16.34 6.71 19.09
CA PRO A 634 -16.80 5.81 20.14
C PRO A 634 -18.29 5.97 20.48
N ARG A 635 -19.02 6.95 19.91
CA ARG A 635 -20.43 7.23 20.24
C ARG A 635 -21.36 6.46 19.33
N LEU A 636 -22.23 5.65 19.93
CA LEU A 636 -23.25 4.83 19.25
C LEU A 636 -24.64 5.42 19.52
N GLU A 637 -25.41 5.65 18.47
CA GLU A 637 -26.81 6.07 18.53
C GLU A 637 -27.68 4.99 17.86
N LEU A 638 -28.68 4.51 18.58
CA LEU A 638 -29.66 3.53 18.10
C LEU A 638 -31.03 4.18 18.06
N GLN A 639 -31.78 3.97 16.98
CA GLN A 639 -33.14 4.43 16.82
C GLN A 639 -34.04 3.25 16.44
N LEU A 640 -35.08 3.04 17.24
CA LEU A 640 -36.13 2.05 17.00
C LEU A 640 -37.35 2.78 16.42
N ALA A 641 -37.59 2.60 15.12
CA ALA A 641 -38.72 3.21 14.42
C ALA A 641 -39.85 2.18 14.25
N GLY A 642 -40.88 2.32 15.10
CA GLY A 642 -42.09 1.50 15.00
C GLY A 642 -41.85 0.00 15.22
N LEU A 643 -41.12 -0.36 16.27
CA LEU A 643 -40.94 -1.76 16.64
C LEU A 643 -42.25 -2.30 17.23
N GLU A 644 -42.78 -3.36 16.65
CA GLU A 644 -43.97 -4.06 17.13
C GLU A 644 -43.63 -5.53 17.38
N VAL A 645 -44.05 -6.06 18.52
CA VAL A 645 -44.01 -7.49 18.83
C VAL A 645 -45.44 -7.95 19.00
N ALA A 646 -45.94 -8.79 18.08
CA ALA A 646 -47.34 -9.22 18.08
C ALA A 646 -47.72 -9.98 19.35
N ARG A 647 -46.84 -10.86 19.84
CA ARG A 647 -47.04 -11.61 21.09
C ARG A 647 -45.71 -11.82 21.82
N LEU A 648 -45.73 -11.55 23.11
CA LEU A 648 -44.69 -11.85 24.08
C LEU A 648 -45.28 -12.76 25.16
N ASN A 649 -44.69 -13.92 25.40
CA ASN A 649 -45.21 -14.87 26.36
C ASN A 649 -44.14 -15.30 27.38
N PRO A 650 -43.99 -14.58 28.51
CA PRO A 650 -43.20 -15.00 29.65
C PRO A 650 -43.92 -16.02 30.55
N GLY A 651 -44.96 -16.72 30.07
CA GLY A 651 -45.89 -17.54 30.86
C GLY A 651 -47.31 -16.94 30.96
N LEU A 652 -47.50 -15.74 30.41
CA LEU A 652 -48.78 -15.08 30.21
C LEU A 652 -48.77 -14.46 28.80
N PRO A 653 -49.81 -14.64 27.96
CA PRO A 653 -49.86 -14.00 26.65
C PRO A 653 -50.02 -12.49 26.79
N LEU A 654 -48.97 -11.75 26.43
CA LEU A 654 -48.94 -10.29 26.34
C LEU A 654 -48.82 -9.88 24.87
N GLY A 655 -49.38 -8.73 24.51
CA GLY A 655 -49.16 -8.12 23.19
C GLY A 655 -50.44 -7.69 22.47
N PRO A 656 -50.31 -6.83 21.44
CA PRO A 656 -49.04 -6.36 20.88
C PRO A 656 -48.27 -5.39 21.80
N LEU A 657 -46.94 -5.46 21.74
CA LEU A 657 -46.01 -4.49 22.33
C LEU A 657 -45.55 -3.53 21.23
N ARG A 658 -45.71 -2.22 21.43
CA ARG A 658 -45.28 -1.17 20.50
C ARG A 658 -44.25 -0.26 21.15
N LEU A 659 -43.10 -0.12 20.49
CA LEU A 659 -41.96 0.62 20.97
C LEU A 659 -41.44 1.59 19.91
N HIS A 660 -41.26 2.84 20.30
CA HIS A 660 -40.55 3.86 19.53
C HIS A 660 -39.64 4.63 20.47
N GLY A 661 -38.34 4.66 20.14
CA GLY A 661 -37.32 5.18 21.02
C GLY A 661 -35.97 5.37 20.34
N GLN A 662 -35.08 6.02 21.08
CA GLN A 662 -33.68 6.21 20.73
C GLN A 662 -32.79 5.93 21.96
N TYR A 663 -31.60 5.41 21.72
CA TYR A 663 -30.61 5.11 22.75
C TYR A 663 -29.24 5.64 22.32
N SER A 664 -28.59 6.44 23.15
CA SER A 664 -27.25 6.98 22.89
C SER A 664 -26.27 6.52 23.96
N THR A 665 -25.13 5.98 23.56
CA THR A 665 -24.11 5.43 24.47
C THR A 665 -22.70 5.51 23.88
N SER A 666 -21.70 5.09 24.64
CA SER A 666 -20.34 4.86 24.15
C SER A 666 -20.06 3.37 23.98
N LEU A 667 -19.36 2.98 22.90
CA LEU A 667 -18.93 1.59 22.65
C LEU A 667 -18.07 1.00 23.78
N THR A 668 -17.39 1.84 24.57
CA THR A 668 -16.59 1.39 25.72
C THR A 668 -17.46 1.03 26.93
N GLN A 669 -18.68 1.57 27.02
CA GLN A 669 -19.62 1.36 28.11
C GLN A 669 -21.06 1.24 27.56
N PRO A 670 -21.37 0.23 26.74
CA PRO A 670 -22.61 0.18 25.96
C PRO A 670 -23.91 0.10 26.81
N LEU A 671 -23.79 -0.24 28.10
CA LEU A 671 -24.90 -0.30 29.05
C LEU A 671 -25.13 1.01 29.81
N HIS A 672 -24.20 1.97 29.69
CA HIS A 672 -24.29 3.28 30.34
C HIS A 672 -24.61 4.32 29.26
N GLY A 673 -25.88 4.71 29.16
CA GLY A 673 -26.32 5.62 28.12
C GLY A 673 -27.68 6.24 28.38
N GLN A 674 -28.07 7.14 27.49
CA GLN A 674 -29.34 7.85 27.55
C GLN A 674 -30.39 7.14 26.70
N LEU A 675 -31.46 6.65 27.36
CA LEU A 675 -32.63 6.06 26.72
C LEU A 675 -33.76 7.10 26.66
N VAL A 676 -34.30 7.33 25.47
CA VAL A 676 -35.48 8.15 25.26
C VAL A 676 -36.52 7.30 24.54
N TRP A 677 -37.75 7.29 25.03
CA TRP A 677 -38.87 6.63 24.35
C TRP A 677 -40.01 7.61 24.15
N GLN A 678 -40.57 7.60 22.94
CA GLN A 678 -41.77 8.34 22.59
C GLN A 678 -43.01 7.46 22.71
N GLN A 679 -42.86 6.16 22.51
CA GLN A 679 -43.95 5.19 22.67
C GLN A 679 -43.42 3.91 23.32
N ALA A 680 -44.11 3.48 24.38
CA ALA A 680 -43.92 2.17 24.98
C ALA A 680 -45.27 1.70 25.53
N GLU A 681 -45.98 0.90 24.74
CA GLU A 681 -47.34 0.45 25.00
C GLU A 681 -47.45 -1.06 24.82
N LEU A 682 -48.15 -1.73 25.74
CA LEU A 682 -48.35 -3.16 25.76
C LEU A 682 -49.84 -3.45 25.99
N ALA A 683 -50.46 -4.25 25.12
CA ALA A 683 -51.78 -4.80 25.43
C ALA A 683 -51.65 -6.01 26.38
N LEU A 684 -52.48 -6.04 27.42
CA LEU A 684 -52.50 -7.09 28.44
C LEU A 684 -53.89 -7.20 29.08
N LEU A 685 -54.34 -8.43 29.36
CA LEU A 685 -55.60 -8.71 30.06
C LEU A 685 -56.82 -7.96 29.47
N GLY A 686 -56.90 -7.83 28.14
CA GLY A 686 -57.99 -7.10 27.47
C GLY A 686 -57.97 -5.58 27.61
N GLY A 687 -56.94 -5.01 28.26
CA GLY A 687 -56.67 -3.58 28.38
C GLY A 687 -55.26 -3.23 27.89
N ARG A 688 -54.68 -2.13 28.40
CA ARG A 688 -53.35 -1.65 28.02
C ARG A 688 -52.51 -1.18 29.20
N ALA A 689 -51.19 -1.32 29.05
CA ALA A 689 -50.16 -0.75 29.91
C ALA A 689 -49.27 0.16 29.07
N TRP A 690 -48.89 1.33 29.57
CA TRP A 690 -47.94 2.18 28.86
C TRP A 690 -47.06 3.01 29.79
N LEU A 691 -45.93 3.46 29.26
CA LEU A 691 -45.07 4.46 29.87
C LEU A 691 -45.31 5.81 29.18
N ALA A 692 -45.43 6.88 29.97
CA ALA A 692 -45.42 8.23 29.40
C ALA A 692 -44.06 8.51 28.73
N PRO A 693 -44.01 9.29 27.63
CA PRO A 693 -42.76 9.66 26.97
C PRO A 693 -41.76 10.26 27.96
N ALA A 694 -40.53 9.77 27.95
CA ALA A 694 -39.50 10.26 28.87
C ALA A 694 -38.08 9.97 28.37
N SER A 695 -37.12 10.62 29.03
CA SER A 695 -35.68 10.40 28.90
C SER A 695 -35.14 9.88 30.24
N ARG A 696 -34.28 8.87 30.19
CA ARG A 696 -33.60 8.28 31.36
C ARG A 696 -32.15 8.00 31.07
N GLU A 697 -31.33 8.23 32.08
CA GLU A 697 -29.90 7.95 32.08
C GLU A 697 -29.67 6.60 32.77
N LEU A 698 -29.25 5.60 31.98
CA LEU A 698 -29.05 4.22 32.45
C LEU A 698 -27.71 4.03 33.17
N SER A 699 -26.87 5.06 33.25
CA SER A 699 -25.64 5.02 34.07
C SER A 699 -25.89 5.10 35.58
N THR A 700 -27.12 5.39 36.00
CA THR A 700 -27.54 5.42 37.40
C THR A 700 -27.87 4.01 37.92
N ALA A 701 -27.54 3.72 39.19
CA ALA A 701 -27.73 2.40 39.78
C ALA A 701 -29.21 1.96 39.90
N GLN A 702 -30.15 2.90 39.83
CA GLN A 702 -31.59 2.62 39.91
C GLN A 702 -32.37 3.54 38.98
N THR A 703 -33.27 2.97 38.18
CA THR A 703 -34.15 3.70 37.26
C THR A 703 -35.60 3.60 37.73
N ALA A 704 -36.25 4.75 37.96
CA ALA A 704 -37.66 4.82 38.34
C ALA A 704 -38.57 5.16 37.14
N LEU A 705 -39.64 4.37 36.96
CA LEU A 705 -40.62 4.45 35.88
C LEU A 705 -42.02 4.29 36.45
N THR A 706 -43.04 4.91 35.85
CA THR A 706 -44.44 4.69 36.27
C THR A 706 -45.23 4.12 35.11
N VAL A 707 -45.62 2.84 35.22
CA VAL A 707 -46.52 2.19 34.25
C VAL A 707 -47.95 2.62 34.56
N GLN A 708 -48.62 3.17 33.56
CA GLN A 708 -50.06 3.41 33.60
C GLN A 708 -50.78 2.16 33.10
N LEU A 709 -51.89 1.81 33.75
CA LEU A 709 -52.75 0.68 33.40
C LEU A 709 -54.15 1.21 33.13
N GLU A 710 -54.75 0.75 32.05
CA GLU A 710 -56.11 1.13 31.67
C GLU A 710 -56.89 -0.07 31.14
N GLY A 711 -58.11 -0.21 31.63
CA GLY A 711 -59.10 -1.09 31.03
C GLY A 711 -58.84 -2.59 31.25
N LEU A 712 -58.02 -2.97 32.25
CA LEU A 712 -57.69 -4.37 32.49
C LEU A 712 -58.94 -5.16 32.88
N GLN A 713 -59.23 -6.26 32.19
CA GLN A 713 -60.45 -7.03 32.38
C GLN A 713 -60.24 -8.15 33.39
N LEU A 714 -60.98 -8.10 34.51
CA LEU A 714 -60.88 -9.09 35.58
C LEU A 714 -61.22 -10.52 35.10
N GLY A 715 -62.13 -10.64 34.13
CA GLY A 715 -62.48 -11.92 33.53
C GLY A 715 -61.32 -12.57 32.77
N GLU A 716 -60.48 -11.78 32.09
CA GLU A 716 -59.30 -12.30 31.39
C GLU A 716 -58.27 -12.84 32.37
N LEU A 717 -58.10 -12.19 33.52
CA LEU A 717 -57.20 -12.66 34.58
C LEU A 717 -57.61 -14.06 35.08
N PHE A 718 -58.89 -14.26 35.39
CA PHE A 718 -59.39 -15.56 35.87
C PHE A 718 -59.41 -16.64 34.79
N ARG A 719 -59.48 -16.28 33.51
CA ARG A 719 -59.35 -17.22 32.40
C ARG A 719 -57.91 -17.74 32.28
N LEU A 720 -56.94 -16.87 32.50
CA LEU A 720 -55.51 -17.18 32.42
C LEU A 720 -55.00 -17.92 33.68
N TYR A 721 -55.60 -17.64 34.84
CA TYR A 721 -55.35 -18.35 36.10
C TYR A 721 -56.65 -18.92 36.67
N PRO A 722 -57.11 -20.09 36.17
CA PRO A 722 -58.37 -20.69 36.61
C PRO A 722 -58.22 -21.27 38.02
N ALA A 723 -58.65 -20.52 39.03
CA ALA A 723 -58.85 -21.03 40.37
C ALA A 723 -60.24 -21.68 40.47
N GLU A 724 -60.32 -22.88 41.05
CA GLU A 724 -61.57 -23.64 41.16
C GLU A 724 -62.66 -22.82 41.85
N GLY A 725 -63.76 -22.58 41.12
CA GLY A 725 -64.90 -21.83 41.62
C GLY A 725 -64.78 -20.31 41.60
N LEU A 726 -63.65 -19.74 41.19
CA LEU A 726 -63.45 -18.29 41.14
C LEU A 726 -63.74 -17.75 39.73
N ALA A 727 -64.63 -16.76 39.64
CA ALA A 727 -64.96 -16.04 38.42
C ALA A 727 -65.28 -14.58 38.74
N GLY A 728 -65.22 -13.71 37.74
CA GLY A 728 -65.60 -12.33 37.93
C GLY A 728 -65.49 -11.49 36.68
N GLN A 729 -66.14 -10.33 36.73
CA GLN A 729 -66.22 -9.34 35.67
C GLN A 729 -66.03 -7.95 36.27
N GLY A 730 -65.36 -7.09 35.51
CA GLY A 730 -65.02 -5.74 35.93
C GLY A 730 -63.79 -5.25 35.17
N SER A 731 -63.64 -3.94 35.08
CA SER A 731 -62.49 -3.30 34.45
C SER A 731 -61.66 -2.58 35.53
N LEU A 732 -60.34 -2.63 35.44
CA LEU A 732 -59.41 -2.02 36.39
C LEU A 732 -58.47 -1.04 35.69
N ASP A 733 -58.26 0.10 36.31
CA ASP A 733 -57.26 1.10 35.96
C ASP A 733 -56.23 1.22 37.08
N GLY A 734 -55.03 1.72 36.80
CA GLY A 734 -54.07 1.92 37.86
C GLY A 734 -52.71 2.45 37.44
N ARG A 735 -51.80 2.48 38.41
CA ARG A 735 -50.42 2.95 38.25
C ARG A 735 -49.47 2.06 39.03
N LEU A 736 -48.37 1.66 38.39
CA LEU A 736 -47.31 0.87 39.01
C LEU A 736 -45.99 1.66 38.94
N PRO A 737 -45.57 2.31 40.03
CA PRO A 737 -44.23 2.89 40.14
C PRO A 737 -43.20 1.76 40.28
N LEU A 738 -42.44 1.55 39.22
CA LEU A 738 -41.36 0.57 39.11
C LEU A 738 -40.03 1.24 39.45
N VAL A 739 -39.21 0.53 40.23
CA VAL A 739 -37.79 0.82 40.38
C VAL A 739 -37.00 -0.39 39.87
N ILE A 740 -36.09 -0.14 38.93
CA ILE A 740 -35.26 -1.15 38.28
C ILE A 740 -33.81 -0.92 38.68
N GLY A 741 -33.13 -1.93 39.20
CA GLY A 741 -31.69 -1.86 39.54
C GLY A 741 -31.02 -3.23 39.51
N PRO A 742 -29.73 -3.32 39.91
CA PRO A 742 -28.98 -4.57 39.99
C PRO A 742 -29.68 -5.73 40.75
N PRO A 743 -30.38 -5.51 41.88
CA PRO A 743 -31.04 -6.60 42.59
C PRO A 743 -32.35 -7.06 41.93
N GLY A 744 -32.90 -6.31 40.98
CA GLY A 744 -34.11 -6.68 40.26
C GLY A 744 -35.09 -5.53 40.03
N VAL A 745 -36.35 -5.90 39.81
CA VAL A 745 -37.47 -4.96 39.65
C VAL A 745 -38.28 -4.96 40.94
N ARG A 746 -38.62 -3.79 41.46
CA ARG A 746 -39.58 -3.63 42.56
C ARG A 746 -40.68 -2.66 42.21
N ILE A 747 -41.86 -2.85 42.80
CA ILE A 747 -42.98 -1.91 42.73
C ILE A 747 -43.17 -1.31 44.11
N GLU A 748 -43.06 0.01 44.20
CA GLU A 748 -43.34 0.76 45.41
C GLU A 748 -44.69 1.48 45.25
N GLN A 749 -45.63 1.25 46.17
CA GLN A 749 -46.90 1.97 46.23
C GLN A 749 -47.74 1.89 44.92
N GLY A 750 -47.78 0.71 44.30
CA GLY A 750 -48.66 0.47 43.16
C GLY A 750 -50.13 0.57 43.56
N ARG A 751 -51.00 1.02 42.65
CA ARG A 751 -52.45 1.10 42.89
C ARG A 751 -53.25 0.60 41.70
N LEU A 752 -54.28 -0.18 41.98
CA LEU A 752 -55.33 -0.57 41.03
C LEU A 752 -56.68 -0.16 41.61
N ALA A 753 -57.60 0.27 40.75
CA ALA A 753 -58.98 0.58 41.12
C ALA A 753 -59.94 0.19 40.00
N ASN A 754 -61.16 -0.18 40.36
CA ASN A 754 -62.18 -0.50 39.37
C ASN A 754 -62.68 0.73 38.59
N ARG A 755 -62.85 0.53 37.29
CA ARG A 755 -63.60 1.38 36.37
C ARG A 755 -65.05 0.90 36.33
N GLY A 756 -65.90 1.54 37.12
CA GLY A 756 -67.32 1.18 37.25
C GLY A 756 -67.56 -0.08 38.09
N PRO A 757 -68.84 -0.44 38.34
CA PRO A 757 -69.19 -1.61 39.14
C PRO A 757 -68.85 -2.93 38.45
N GLY A 758 -68.68 -3.99 39.23
CA GLY A 758 -68.40 -5.34 38.73
C GLY A 758 -68.92 -6.44 39.65
N VAL A 759 -68.62 -7.70 39.29
CA VAL A 759 -69.11 -8.89 39.98
C VAL A 759 -67.94 -9.85 40.24
N LEU A 760 -67.89 -10.42 41.44
CA LEU A 760 -66.97 -11.49 41.83
C LEU A 760 -67.79 -12.68 42.35
N GLN A 761 -67.46 -13.88 41.90
CA GLN A 761 -68.11 -15.13 42.28
C GLN A 761 -67.05 -16.10 42.75
N PHE A 762 -67.16 -16.59 43.98
CA PHE A 762 -66.27 -17.61 44.51
C PHE A 762 -67.06 -18.77 45.11
N ARG A 763 -67.12 -19.87 44.36
CA ARG A 763 -67.90 -21.07 44.68
C ARG A 763 -66.99 -22.29 44.67
N SER A 764 -66.22 -22.48 45.74
CA SER A 764 -65.37 -23.66 45.91
C SER A 764 -65.84 -24.52 47.09
N GLU A 765 -65.73 -25.84 46.95
CA GLU A 765 -66.05 -26.77 48.05
C GLU A 765 -65.15 -26.54 49.27
N LYS A 766 -63.90 -26.08 49.05
CA LYS A 766 -62.97 -25.70 50.13
C LYS A 766 -63.52 -24.56 50.97
N ILE A 767 -64.06 -23.51 50.35
CA ILE A 767 -64.64 -22.37 51.08
C ILE A 767 -65.96 -22.73 51.75
N ARG A 768 -66.78 -23.56 51.10
CA ARG A 768 -68.01 -24.09 51.71
C ARG A 768 -67.70 -24.96 52.93
N ALA A 769 -66.66 -25.79 52.87
CA ALA A 769 -66.21 -26.60 54.00
C ALA A 769 -65.68 -25.73 55.16
N LEU A 770 -64.93 -24.66 54.86
CA LEU A 770 -64.50 -23.68 55.86
C LEU A 770 -65.68 -22.94 56.49
N GLY A 771 -66.71 -22.62 55.70
CA GLY A 771 -67.95 -22.04 56.19
C GLY A 771 -68.70 -22.97 57.16
N ARG A 772 -68.77 -24.27 56.85
CA ARG A 772 -69.37 -25.27 57.77
C ARG A 772 -68.60 -25.43 59.09
N ALA A 773 -67.29 -25.20 59.07
CA ALA A 773 -66.42 -25.34 60.25
C ALA A 773 -66.41 -24.10 61.17
N ASN A 774 -66.80 -22.92 60.69
CA ASN A 774 -66.80 -21.67 61.46
C ASN A 774 -67.93 -20.73 60.99
N PRO A 775 -68.91 -20.37 61.85
CA PRO A 775 -70.04 -19.49 61.50
C PRO A 775 -69.62 -18.12 60.93
N ALA A 776 -68.50 -17.55 61.38
CA ALA A 776 -68.01 -16.28 60.84
C ALA A 776 -67.48 -16.44 59.40
N MET A 777 -66.89 -17.59 59.08
CA MET A 777 -66.44 -17.92 57.73
C MET A 777 -67.60 -18.30 56.81
N GLN A 778 -68.72 -18.79 57.36
CA GLN A 778 -69.93 -19.06 56.58
C GLN A 778 -70.47 -17.77 55.94
N LEU A 779 -70.52 -16.67 56.70
CA LEU A 779 -70.92 -15.36 56.19
C LEU A 779 -70.00 -14.89 55.04
N VAL A 780 -68.68 -15.08 55.18
CA VAL A 780 -67.69 -14.72 54.14
C VAL A 780 -67.89 -15.57 52.88
N ALA A 781 -68.11 -16.87 53.04
CA ALA A 781 -68.36 -17.80 51.95
C ALA A 781 -69.62 -17.40 51.16
N GLU A 782 -70.75 -17.23 51.85
CA GLU A 782 -72.03 -16.83 51.26
C GLU A 782 -71.95 -15.45 50.59
N ALA A 783 -71.25 -14.49 51.21
CA ALA A 783 -71.06 -13.16 50.64
C ALA A 783 -70.28 -13.17 49.32
N LEU A 784 -69.29 -14.05 49.16
CA LEU A 784 -68.47 -14.14 47.95
C LEU A 784 -69.09 -15.00 46.83
N GLU A 785 -70.16 -15.77 47.07
CA GLU A 785 -70.79 -16.62 46.04
C GLU A 785 -71.35 -15.84 44.83
N ASN A 786 -71.79 -14.59 45.06
CA ASN A 786 -72.23 -13.64 44.03
C ASN A 786 -72.11 -12.18 44.52
N PHE A 787 -70.87 -11.71 44.67
CA PHE A 787 -70.55 -10.40 45.22
C PHE A 787 -70.54 -9.30 44.14
N HIS A 788 -71.47 -8.35 44.23
CA HIS A 788 -71.52 -7.17 43.36
C HIS A 788 -70.76 -6.02 44.03
N PHE A 789 -69.60 -5.65 43.49
CA PHE A 789 -68.78 -4.58 44.04
C PHE A 789 -69.02 -3.25 43.32
N THR A 790 -69.12 -2.17 44.09
CA THR A 790 -69.11 -0.80 43.57
C THR A 790 -67.72 -0.18 43.65
N ARG A 791 -66.89 -0.64 44.60
CA ARG A 791 -65.49 -0.29 44.72
C ARG A 791 -64.64 -1.54 44.91
N LEU A 792 -63.60 -1.65 44.11
CA LEU A 792 -62.49 -2.58 44.27
C LEU A 792 -61.23 -1.75 44.08
N SER A 793 -60.43 -1.62 45.13
CA SER A 793 -59.12 -0.99 45.06
C SER A 793 -58.06 -1.92 45.65
N SER A 794 -56.84 -1.85 45.14
CA SER A 794 -55.71 -2.62 45.64
C SER A 794 -54.48 -1.73 45.73
N ASP A 795 -53.82 -1.70 46.89
CA ASP A 795 -52.44 -1.22 47.01
C ASP A 795 -51.50 -2.42 46.78
N LEU A 796 -50.51 -2.26 45.90
CA LEU A 796 -49.60 -3.31 45.46
C LEU A 796 -48.16 -2.98 45.82
N GLY A 797 -47.44 -3.97 46.32
CA GLY A 797 -45.99 -3.97 46.46
C GLY A 797 -45.40 -5.21 45.82
N TYR A 798 -44.28 -5.07 45.12
CA TYR A 798 -43.54 -6.19 44.54
C TYR A 798 -42.07 -6.05 44.92
N ASP A 799 -41.49 -7.05 45.56
CA ASP A 799 -40.10 -7.01 46.01
C ASP A 799 -39.13 -7.67 45.02
N GLU A 800 -37.83 -7.48 45.28
CA GLU A 800 -36.73 -7.95 44.43
C GLU A 800 -36.62 -9.48 44.40
N GLN A 801 -37.22 -10.16 45.38
CA GLN A 801 -37.30 -11.63 45.46
C GLN A 801 -38.47 -12.20 44.65
N GLY A 802 -39.35 -11.34 44.13
CA GLY A 802 -40.48 -11.72 43.29
C GLY A 802 -41.79 -11.93 44.03
N LYS A 803 -41.89 -11.51 45.30
CA LYS A 803 -43.13 -11.58 46.06
C LYS A 803 -44.00 -10.37 45.77
N LEU A 804 -45.22 -10.65 45.29
CA LEU A 804 -46.29 -9.66 45.15
C LEU A 804 -47.13 -9.65 46.42
N ARG A 805 -47.34 -8.47 47.00
CA ARG A 805 -48.28 -8.21 48.09
C ARG A 805 -49.38 -7.28 47.61
N MET A 806 -50.63 -7.66 47.81
CA MET A 806 -51.80 -6.89 47.44
C MET A 806 -52.72 -6.71 48.64
N ALA A 807 -53.04 -5.46 48.98
CA ALA A 807 -54.04 -5.10 49.98
C ALA A 807 -55.33 -4.68 49.26
N LEU A 808 -56.23 -5.66 49.07
CA LEU A 808 -57.50 -5.49 48.38
C LEU A 808 -58.55 -4.95 49.33
N ARG A 809 -59.29 -3.93 48.88
CA ARG A 809 -60.46 -3.38 49.54
C ARG A 809 -61.65 -3.47 48.60
N LEU A 810 -62.62 -4.32 48.96
CA LEU A 810 -63.86 -4.50 48.21
C LEU A 810 -65.05 -3.96 49.01
N GLU A 811 -65.82 -3.07 48.41
CA GLU A 811 -67.06 -2.52 48.97
C GLU A 811 -68.21 -2.86 48.01
N GLY A 812 -69.19 -3.61 48.52
CA GLY A 812 -70.24 -4.18 47.68
C GLY A 812 -71.33 -4.87 48.48
N ARG A 813 -72.08 -5.74 47.82
CA ARG A 813 -73.15 -6.54 48.43
C ARG A 813 -73.35 -7.85 47.66
N ASN A 814 -73.84 -8.88 48.35
CA ASN A 814 -74.45 -10.03 47.69
C ASN A 814 -75.98 -9.86 47.73
N PRO A 815 -76.68 -9.70 46.59
CA PRO A 815 -78.14 -9.54 46.56
C PRO A 815 -78.93 -10.66 47.25
N SER A 816 -78.37 -11.87 47.30
CA SER A 816 -78.99 -13.06 47.89
C SER A 816 -78.77 -13.21 49.40
N LEU A 817 -77.91 -12.38 50.01
CA LEU A 817 -77.54 -12.46 51.43
C LEU A 817 -78.16 -11.29 52.23
N GLU A 818 -78.90 -11.59 53.30
CA GLU A 818 -79.46 -10.61 54.26
C GLU A 818 -80.08 -9.34 53.60
N LYS A 819 -80.89 -9.52 52.54
CA LYS A 819 -81.51 -8.41 51.77
C LYS A 819 -80.50 -7.43 51.13
N GLY A 820 -79.32 -7.91 50.75
CA GLY A 820 -78.32 -7.11 50.05
C GLY A 820 -77.55 -6.16 50.97
N ARG A 821 -77.32 -6.58 52.23
CA ARG A 821 -76.54 -5.83 53.22
C ARG A 821 -75.18 -5.41 52.63
N PRO A 822 -74.73 -4.15 52.81
CA PRO A 822 -73.39 -3.74 52.42
C PRO A 822 -72.32 -4.51 53.20
N ILE A 823 -71.31 -4.99 52.47
CA ILE A 823 -70.20 -5.78 53.02
C ILE A 823 -68.90 -5.19 52.51
N HIS A 824 -67.97 -4.96 53.43
CA HIS A 824 -66.64 -4.43 53.15
C HIS A 824 -65.60 -5.51 53.49
N PHE A 825 -64.84 -5.93 52.48
CA PHE A 825 -63.74 -6.88 52.64
C PHE A 825 -62.40 -6.17 52.53
N ASN A 826 -61.51 -6.46 53.49
CA ASN A 826 -60.10 -6.12 53.42
C ASN A 826 -59.33 -7.44 53.33
N ILE A 827 -58.74 -7.73 52.17
CA ILE A 827 -58.07 -9.00 51.87
C ILE A 827 -56.62 -8.70 51.56
N ASN A 828 -55.71 -9.31 52.31
CA ASN A 828 -54.29 -9.28 51.98
C ASN A 828 -53.92 -10.57 51.25
N LEU A 829 -53.33 -10.43 50.06
CA LEU A 829 -52.84 -11.53 49.25
C LEU A 829 -51.33 -11.40 49.07
N GLU A 830 -50.59 -12.49 49.29
CA GLU A 830 -49.18 -12.62 48.95
C GLU A 830 -49.02 -13.72 47.91
N GLU A 831 -48.24 -13.48 46.85
CA GLU A 831 -47.98 -14.44 45.77
C GLU A 831 -46.50 -14.41 45.35
N ASP A 832 -45.95 -15.57 44.97
CA ASP A 832 -44.63 -15.71 44.37
C ASP A 832 -44.76 -15.72 42.83
N ILE A 833 -44.51 -14.56 42.22
CA ILE A 833 -44.71 -14.39 40.76
C ILE A 833 -43.76 -15.26 39.94
N PRO A 834 -42.45 -15.38 40.26
CA PRO A 834 -41.57 -16.32 39.57
C PRO A 834 -42.04 -17.77 39.63
N ALA A 835 -42.50 -18.26 40.79
CA ALA A 835 -43.02 -19.61 40.93
C ALA A 835 -44.32 -19.81 40.12
N LEU A 836 -45.22 -18.84 40.18
CA LEU A 836 -46.46 -18.82 39.39
C LEU A 836 -46.18 -18.90 37.88
N LEU A 837 -45.33 -18.01 37.36
CA LEU A 837 -44.96 -18.00 35.94
C LEU A 837 -44.28 -19.31 35.53
N THR A 838 -43.47 -19.90 36.41
CA THR A 838 -42.86 -21.21 36.18
C THR A 838 -43.91 -22.32 36.07
N SER A 839 -44.92 -22.32 36.95
CA SER A 839 -46.04 -23.28 36.91
C SER A 839 -46.87 -23.13 35.63
N LEU A 840 -47.18 -21.89 35.23
CA LEU A 840 -47.90 -21.59 34.00
C LEU A 840 -47.11 -22.05 32.78
N GLN A 841 -45.81 -21.75 32.73
CA GLN A 841 -44.92 -22.21 31.65
C GLN A 841 -44.82 -23.74 31.59
N LEU A 842 -44.99 -24.50 32.68
CA LEU A 842 -44.96 -25.97 32.64
C LEU A 842 -46.30 -26.58 32.21
N THR A 843 -47.41 -25.89 32.51
CA THR A 843 -48.78 -26.35 32.24
C THR A 843 -49.21 -26.02 30.81
N ASP A 844 -48.74 -24.89 30.28
CA ASP A 844 -48.97 -24.52 28.89
C ASP A 844 -48.27 -25.46 27.90
N ARG A 845 -48.81 -25.54 26.67
CA ARG A 845 -48.16 -26.21 25.52
C ARG A 845 -46.95 -25.39 25.02
N VAL A 846 -46.02 -25.05 25.90
CA VAL A 846 -44.74 -24.42 25.55
C VAL A 846 -43.85 -25.37 24.75
N SER A 847 -42.92 -24.81 23.98
CA SER A 847 -41.92 -25.57 23.23
C SER A 847 -41.01 -26.41 24.17
N GLU A 848 -40.51 -27.53 23.65
CA GLU A 848 -39.57 -28.41 24.38
C GLU A 848 -38.29 -27.68 24.82
N SER A 849 -37.86 -26.65 24.09
CA SER A 849 -36.70 -25.82 24.46
C SER A 849 -36.96 -24.98 25.73
N ILE A 850 -38.15 -24.38 25.86
CA ILE A 850 -38.56 -23.66 27.07
C ILE A 850 -38.63 -24.63 28.25
N ARG A 851 -39.27 -25.81 28.09
CA ARG A 851 -39.33 -26.84 29.14
C ARG A 851 -37.95 -27.23 29.66
N ARG A 852 -36.99 -27.46 28.75
CA ARG A 852 -35.62 -27.83 29.12
C ARG A 852 -34.91 -26.69 29.87
N ARG A 853 -35.05 -25.44 29.43
CA ARG A 853 -34.47 -24.26 30.11
C ARG A 853 -35.06 -24.07 31.51
N VAL A 854 -36.38 -24.22 31.65
CA VAL A 854 -37.08 -24.19 32.94
C VAL A 854 -36.56 -25.27 33.88
N GLN A 855 -36.46 -26.53 33.42
CA GLN A 855 -35.93 -27.63 34.21
C GLN A 855 -34.46 -27.43 34.62
N GLN A 856 -33.62 -26.89 33.74
CA GLN A 856 -32.23 -26.56 34.06
C GLN A 856 -32.12 -25.44 35.09
N SER A 857 -32.97 -24.41 35.01
CA SER A 857 -33.03 -23.33 35.99
C SER A 857 -33.46 -23.85 37.36
N LEU A 858 -34.47 -24.71 37.43
CA LEU A 858 -34.90 -25.35 38.70
C LEU A 858 -33.77 -26.19 39.33
N ARG A 859 -32.96 -26.88 38.51
CA ARG A 859 -31.77 -27.63 38.98
C ARG A 859 -30.64 -26.72 39.48
N LYS A 860 -30.42 -25.57 38.86
CA LYS A 860 -29.42 -24.60 39.32
C LYS A 860 -29.84 -23.90 40.61
N ASN A 861 -31.11 -23.53 40.72
CA ASN A 861 -31.65 -22.84 41.90
C ASN A 861 -31.80 -23.78 43.11
N SER A 862 -31.98 -25.10 42.90
CA SER A 862 -31.97 -26.10 43.98
C SER A 862 -30.55 -26.50 44.44
N ALA A 863 -29.51 -26.09 43.71
CA ALA A 863 -28.11 -26.36 44.03
C ALA A 863 -27.35 -25.14 44.60
N ALA A 864 -28.03 -23.99 44.76
CA ALA A 864 -27.50 -22.84 45.49
C ALA A 864 -27.93 -22.97 46.98
N PRO A 865 -26.99 -22.91 47.94
CA PRO A 865 -27.27 -23.08 49.36
C PRO A 865 -28.12 -21.96 49.97
#